data_AF-A0A6L4ZQ21-F1
#
_entry.id   AF-A0A6L4ZQ21-F1
#
_cell.length_a   1.000
_cell.length_b   1.000
_cell.length_c   1.000
_cell.angle_alpha   90.00
_cell.angle_beta   90.00
_cell.angle_gamma   90.00
#
_symmetry.space_group_name_H-M   'P 1'
#
loop_
_entity.id
_entity.type
_entity.pdbx_description
1 polymer ?
#
loop_
_entity_poly.entity_id
_entity_poly.type
_entity_poly.pdbx_seq_one_letter_code
_entity_poly.pdbx_strand_id
1 'polypeptide(L)'
;LRFINFMAIINLTIRSPEKTQKFEMKTSHLTLGRASQANLVIQDPNLSRLHASIHQENNRVWLLDENSTSGSFVNNTPVPIQGLPISNGDQIRLGKTTFIDVSFNSPLATTKKKADNLQKNTSLVKIIIVMLSCLFVVTSLVWFFAKKPDKKINPDVANIEEIINNNDTPIPTPTSQLPEIEEPSQQNNSIETPLPTEEFIKKDAKLYQKMTEEEKLEFIYQQSQHISMMMGNRPYAFTDDVLGYIKKYVDSYSQRANTTSTKLWGENLHSLYGRASLYAPEIIRAFNSRGVPSLVGLYIVMIETEYHDCLESPVGAKGLFQFMPETARGYGVDPSDRCDVKKMSPAAAHYMSDRVTEFGPDAMSVALAIAGYNRSPDSVRRDLHDVINSQNRERSFWTLVANSTKLDRPFQNENIKYIPKFFAAAIIGENPWAFNLKLRPLSTYTETQSQDKLRNSSKPQVIDQQFEKATIELIRRISSDDKPYVFPEAVLQEIKTKVESYRNQPFLVNTLLALNQEAEKLALLARQEGIEPALLFYIVLAQSEGSKQSHELNAMAKKTLEELVTLRATFGSGLADSSLIIVAAYRMGSGTKKSHPLLAIMRRSVKNPQTERNVWFLREHGELNDDVYNFIINFLALGLIGQNPRVYGINAPAFSY
;
A
#
# COMPACT_ATOMS: atom_id res chain seq x y z
N LEU A 1 -9.44 30.39 1.38
CA LEU A 1 -8.27 30.99 2.08
C LEU A 1 -7.05 30.85 1.16
N ARG A 2 -6.40 31.95 0.76
CA ARG A 2 -5.13 31.89 0.02
C ARG A 2 -4.05 31.38 0.99
N PHE A 3 -3.62 30.13 0.84
CA PHE A 3 -2.51 29.60 1.63
C PHE A 3 -1.19 30.13 1.06
N ILE A 4 -0.42 30.76 1.94
CA ILE A 4 0.97 31.14 1.71
C ILE A 4 1.74 29.84 1.46
N ASN A 5 2.52 29.80 0.37
CA ASN A 5 3.33 28.65 -0.03
C ASN A 5 4.45 28.46 1.01
N PHE A 6 4.25 27.60 2.01
CA PHE A 6 5.27 27.30 3.01
C PHE A 6 6.16 26.16 2.51
N MET A 7 7.46 26.42 2.35
CA MET A 7 8.44 25.35 2.25
C MET A 7 8.40 24.51 3.52
N ALA A 8 8.24 23.19 3.38
CA ALA A 8 8.39 22.24 4.48
C ALA A 8 9.78 22.38 5.11
N ILE A 9 9.86 22.41 6.44
CA ILE A 9 11.14 22.44 7.14
C ILE A 9 11.69 21.01 7.15
N ILE A 10 12.82 20.79 6.49
CA ILE A 10 13.45 19.47 6.37
C ILE A 10 14.60 19.38 7.37
N ASN A 11 14.51 18.43 8.29
CA ASN A 11 15.53 18.10 9.26
C ASN A 11 16.20 16.77 8.88
N LEU A 12 17.52 16.80 8.78
CA LEU A 12 18.36 15.67 8.40
C LEU A 12 19.16 15.22 9.63
N THR A 13 19.03 13.96 10.04
CA THR A 13 19.91 13.35 11.04
C THR A 13 20.97 12.52 10.33
N ILE A 14 22.17 13.07 10.20
CA ILE A 14 23.28 12.49 9.44
C ILE A 14 24.16 11.68 10.40
N ARG A 15 24.28 10.39 10.13
CA ARG A 15 25.15 9.43 10.81
C ARG A 15 26.31 9.08 9.88
N SER A 16 27.48 9.61 10.18
CA SER A 16 28.75 9.37 9.47
C SER A 16 29.73 8.62 10.38
N PRO A 17 30.83 8.05 9.87
CA PRO A 17 31.83 7.34 10.69
C PRO A 17 32.34 8.12 11.90
N GLU A 18 32.53 9.44 11.74
CA GLU A 18 33.11 10.27 12.81
C GLU A 18 32.07 10.73 13.83
N LYS A 19 30.84 11.03 13.37
CA LYS A 19 29.82 11.63 14.22
C LYS A 19 28.40 11.50 13.67
N THR A 20 27.45 11.67 14.58
CA THR A 20 26.06 11.98 14.27
C THR A 20 25.83 13.49 14.41
N GLN A 21 25.24 14.12 13.40
CA GLN A 21 24.89 15.53 13.40
C GLN A 21 23.49 15.77 12.86
N LYS A 22 22.79 16.78 13.38
CA LYS A 22 21.50 17.24 12.85
C LYS A 22 21.72 18.47 11.98
N PHE A 23 21.03 18.53 10.85
CA PHE A 23 21.09 19.64 9.92
C PHE A 23 19.68 20.03 9.47
N GLU A 24 19.34 21.31 9.62
CA GLU A 24 18.10 21.87 9.10
C GLU A 24 18.37 22.50 7.74
N MET A 25 17.69 22.02 6.70
CA MET A 25 17.79 22.57 5.36
C MET A 25 17.00 23.88 5.30
N LYS A 26 17.73 24.99 5.10
CA LYS A 26 17.18 26.36 5.06
C LYS A 26 16.93 26.90 3.66
N THR A 27 17.41 26.19 2.64
CA THR A 27 17.38 26.58 1.23
C THR A 27 16.65 25.51 0.43
N SER A 28 16.13 25.85 -0.76
CA SER A 28 15.52 24.89 -1.68
C SER A 28 16.49 23.89 -2.30
N HIS A 29 17.78 24.04 -2.05
CA HIS A 29 18.83 23.20 -2.62
C HIS A 29 19.94 23.02 -1.59
N LEU A 30 20.37 21.78 -1.38
CA LEU A 30 21.42 21.39 -0.46
C LEU A 30 22.33 20.35 -1.11
N THR A 31 23.60 20.68 -1.33
CA THR A 31 24.59 19.71 -1.81
C THR A 31 25.33 19.03 -0.67
N LEU A 32 25.63 17.73 -0.82
CA LEU A 32 26.22 16.82 0.16
C LEU A 32 27.51 16.21 -0.40
N GLY A 33 28.59 16.17 0.38
CA GLY A 33 29.86 15.57 -0.07
C GLY A 33 31.00 15.75 0.93
N ARG A 34 32.18 15.19 0.64
CA ARG A 34 33.34 15.25 1.57
C ARG A 34 34.23 16.49 1.42
N ALA A 35 34.00 17.32 0.40
CA ALA A 35 34.84 18.47 0.11
C ALA A 35 34.04 19.77 0.13
N SER A 36 34.74 20.91 0.16
CA SER A 36 34.15 22.26 0.17
C SER A 36 33.29 22.62 -1.05
N GLN A 37 33.23 21.74 -2.06
CA GLN A 37 32.31 21.84 -3.18
C GLN A 37 30.85 21.57 -2.78
N ALA A 38 30.63 20.85 -1.68
CA ALA A 38 29.30 20.62 -1.11
C ALA A 38 28.97 21.68 -0.04
N ASN A 39 27.70 22.08 0.04
CA ASN A 39 27.21 23.00 1.07
C ASN A 39 27.26 22.36 2.46
N LEU A 40 26.93 21.07 2.54
CA LEU A 40 27.08 20.27 3.74
C LEU A 40 28.24 19.29 3.56
N VAL A 41 29.36 19.65 4.17
CA VAL A 41 30.57 18.83 4.19
C VAL A 41 30.43 17.73 5.25
N ILE A 42 30.50 16.47 4.81
CA ILE A 42 30.43 15.28 5.67
C ILE A 42 31.80 14.61 5.65
N GLN A 43 32.40 14.47 6.84
CA GLN A 43 33.68 13.79 6.99
C GLN A 43 33.50 12.27 6.87
N ASP A 44 33.56 11.81 5.63
CA ASP A 44 33.54 10.39 5.29
C ASP A 44 34.39 10.18 4.03
N PRO A 45 35.54 9.49 4.14
CA PRO A 45 36.43 9.20 3.02
C PRO A 45 35.76 8.43 1.88
N ASN A 46 34.66 7.70 2.14
CA ASN A 46 33.93 6.93 1.14
C ASN A 46 32.96 7.77 0.29
N LEU A 47 32.83 9.06 0.57
CA LEU A 47 32.00 9.96 -0.22
C LEU A 47 32.81 10.65 -1.33
N SER A 48 32.18 10.86 -2.49
CA SER A 48 32.67 11.80 -3.49
C SER A 48 32.78 13.24 -2.95
N ARG A 49 33.62 14.06 -3.59
CA ARG A 49 33.81 15.48 -3.25
C ARG A 49 32.48 16.24 -3.24
N LEU A 50 31.69 16.03 -4.29
CA LEU A 50 30.26 16.29 -4.41
C LEU A 50 29.60 14.93 -4.66
N HIS A 51 28.66 14.52 -3.81
CA HIS A 51 28.11 13.16 -3.81
C HIS A 51 26.64 13.13 -4.21
N ALA A 52 25.84 14.00 -3.61
CA ALA A 52 24.40 14.06 -3.85
C ALA A 52 23.88 15.48 -3.61
N SER A 53 22.68 15.76 -4.10
CA SER A 53 21.96 17.01 -3.88
C SER A 53 20.53 16.72 -3.44
N ILE A 54 20.05 17.47 -2.46
CA ILE A 54 18.65 17.49 -2.06
C ILE A 54 18.03 18.76 -2.63
N HIS A 55 16.97 18.58 -3.41
CA HIS A 55 16.19 19.65 -4.01
C HIS A 55 14.80 19.70 -3.39
N GLN A 56 14.34 20.88 -3.04
CA GLN A 56 12.99 21.14 -2.56
C GLN A 56 12.31 22.14 -3.49
N GLU A 57 11.20 21.71 -4.08
CA GLU A 57 10.38 22.55 -4.95
C GLU A 57 8.91 22.38 -4.56
N ASN A 58 8.25 23.50 -4.23
CA ASN A 58 6.92 23.52 -3.63
C ASN A 58 6.86 22.68 -2.33
N ASN A 59 6.07 21.60 -2.32
CA ASN A 59 5.90 20.66 -1.21
C ASN A 59 6.62 19.32 -1.44
N ARG A 60 7.53 19.26 -2.43
CA ARG A 60 8.19 18.03 -2.85
C ARG A 60 9.69 18.12 -2.65
N VAL A 61 10.30 17.01 -2.26
CA VAL A 61 11.74 16.93 -1.98
C VAL A 61 12.32 15.73 -2.70
N TRP A 62 13.48 15.94 -3.34
CA TRP A 62 14.15 14.97 -4.20
C TRP A 62 15.59 14.83 -3.78
N LEU A 63 16.12 13.61 -3.87
CA LEU A 63 17.54 13.33 -3.80
C LEU A 63 18.05 13.02 -5.21
N LEU A 64 19.11 13.71 -5.64
CA LEU A 64 19.87 13.40 -6.84
C LEU A 64 21.25 12.87 -6.46
N ASP A 65 21.72 11.86 -7.19
CA ASP A 65 23.11 11.44 -7.14
C ASP A 65 23.93 12.31 -8.11
N GLU A 66 24.98 12.95 -7.59
CA GLU A 66 25.83 13.87 -8.37
C GLU A 66 27.00 13.11 -9.03
N ASN A 67 26.67 11.97 -9.67
CA ASN A 67 27.62 11.04 -10.28
C ASN A 67 28.68 10.55 -9.29
N SER A 68 28.22 10.09 -8.13
CA SER A 68 29.08 9.63 -7.05
C SER A 68 29.73 8.29 -7.36
N THR A 69 30.92 8.03 -6.81
CA THR A 69 31.66 6.77 -7.06
C THR A 69 31.00 5.55 -6.43
N SER A 70 30.28 5.76 -5.31
CA SER A 70 29.71 4.68 -4.51
C SER A 70 28.18 4.63 -4.54
N GLY A 71 27.55 5.55 -5.26
CA GLY A 71 26.11 5.69 -5.40
C GLY A 71 25.39 6.24 -4.17
N SER A 72 24.20 6.77 -4.42
CA SER A 72 23.22 7.23 -3.43
C SER A 72 21.99 6.31 -3.43
N PHE A 73 21.37 6.14 -2.27
CA PHE A 73 20.23 5.24 -2.09
C PHE A 73 19.20 5.86 -1.17
N VAL A 74 17.91 5.59 -1.41
CA VAL A 74 16.80 5.92 -0.48
C VAL A 74 16.08 4.63 -0.13
N ASN A 75 16.03 4.28 1.15
CA ASN A 75 15.45 3.02 1.66
C ASN A 75 16.00 1.80 0.90
N ASN A 76 17.32 1.77 0.69
CA ASN A 76 18.06 0.76 -0.10
C ASN A 76 17.76 0.71 -1.61
N THR A 77 16.89 1.57 -2.13
CA THR A 77 16.69 1.73 -3.58
C THR A 77 17.75 2.67 -4.15
N PRO A 78 18.52 2.27 -5.17
CA PRO A 78 19.48 3.16 -5.83
C PRO A 78 18.78 4.39 -6.40
N VAL A 79 19.38 5.56 -6.23
CA VAL A 79 18.89 6.80 -6.83
C VAL A 79 19.26 6.78 -8.32
N PRO A 80 18.29 6.85 -9.25
CA PRO A 80 18.57 6.91 -10.67
C PRO A 80 19.09 8.30 -11.07
N ILE A 81 19.64 8.41 -12.28
CA ILE A 81 20.25 9.66 -12.80
C ILE A 81 19.29 10.85 -12.73
N GLN A 82 17.99 10.61 -12.92
CA GLN A 82 16.94 11.62 -12.85
C GLN A 82 16.57 12.06 -11.41
N GLY A 83 17.11 11.42 -10.38
CA GLY A 83 16.76 11.65 -8.97
C GLY A 83 15.60 10.79 -8.47
N LEU A 84 15.42 10.77 -7.16
CA LEU A 84 14.39 9.99 -6.46
C LEU A 84 13.68 10.87 -5.42
N PRO A 85 12.33 10.87 -5.35
CA PRO A 85 11.61 11.65 -4.34
C PRO A 85 11.86 11.06 -2.95
N ILE A 86 11.97 11.93 -1.95
CA ILE A 86 12.16 11.58 -0.55
C ILE A 86 11.01 12.10 0.30
N SER A 87 10.59 11.31 1.28
CA SER A 87 9.44 11.55 2.17
C SER A 87 9.84 11.50 3.64
N ASN A 88 8.94 11.94 4.53
CA ASN A 88 9.16 11.89 5.97
C ASN A 88 9.37 10.47 6.47
N GLY A 89 10.47 10.24 7.18
CA GLY A 89 10.88 8.93 7.68
C GLY A 89 11.83 8.17 6.75
N ASP A 90 12.11 8.69 5.55
CA ASP A 90 13.04 8.02 4.64
C ASP A 90 14.46 8.05 5.18
N GLN A 91 15.19 6.96 4.91
CA GLN A 91 16.62 6.87 5.16
C GLN A 91 17.39 6.93 3.85
N ILE A 92 18.21 7.95 3.71
CA ILE A 92 19.17 8.10 2.62
C ILE A 92 20.46 7.42 3.04
N ARG A 93 21.08 6.64 2.16
CA ARG A 93 22.45 6.15 2.30
C ARG A 93 23.31 6.75 1.20
N LEU A 94 24.37 7.44 1.59
CA LEU A 94 25.40 7.95 0.69
C LEU A 94 26.66 7.08 0.82
N GLY A 95 27.10 6.52 -0.31
CA GLY A 95 28.18 5.54 -0.31
C GLY A 95 27.92 4.37 0.64
N LYS A 96 28.95 3.95 1.40
CA LYS A 96 28.88 2.74 2.24
C LYS A 96 28.55 3.01 3.70
N THR A 97 28.86 4.21 4.19
CA THR A 97 29.05 4.47 5.62
C THR A 97 28.30 5.69 6.14
N THR A 98 27.71 6.50 5.26
CA THR A 98 26.91 7.65 5.66
C THR A 98 25.42 7.38 5.47
N PHE A 99 24.65 7.55 6.55
CA PHE A 99 23.19 7.41 6.57
C PHE A 99 22.56 8.73 7.00
N ILE A 100 21.43 9.10 6.41
CA ILE A 100 20.71 10.33 6.73
C ILE A 100 19.24 9.98 6.91
N ASP A 101 18.72 10.15 8.13
CA ASP A 101 17.29 10.01 8.38
C ASP A 101 16.60 11.36 8.13
N VAL A 102 15.55 11.34 7.30
CA VAL A 102 14.86 12.54 6.81
C VAL A 102 13.58 12.74 7.63
N SER A 103 13.39 13.94 8.14
CA SER A 103 12.17 14.33 8.86
C SER A 103 11.64 15.67 8.37
N PHE A 104 10.32 15.74 8.14
CA PHE A 104 9.62 16.92 7.64
C PHE A 104 8.76 17.46 8.77
N ASN A 105 9.00 18.70 9.16
CA ASN A 105 8.11 19.41 10.07
C ASN A 105 7.10 20.21 9.24
N SER A 106 5.83 19.79 9.28
CA SER A 106 4.74 20.61 8.74
C SER A 106 4.47 21.81 9.65
N PRO A 107 4.29 23.03 9.09
CA PRO A 107 3.81 24.19 9.83
C PRO A 107 2.44 23.98 10.51
N LEU A 108 1.69 22.94 10.12
CA LEU A 108 0.37 22.57 10.63
C LEU A 108 0.40 21.88 12.01
N ALA A 109 1.57 21.43 12.48
CA ALA A 109 1.69 20.78 13.80
C ALA A 109 1.77 21.79 14.97
N THR A 110 2.32 22.99 14.72
CA THR A 110 2.43 24.06 15.72
C THR A 110 1.12 24.82 15.94
N THR A 111 0.20 24.82 14.98
CA THR A 111 -1.14 25.42 15.14
C THR A 111 -2.02 24.63 16.09
N LYS A 112 -1.90 23.29 16.17
CA LYS A 112 -2.69 22.46 17.11
C LYS A 112 -2.35 22.77 18.58
N LYS A 113 -1.06 22.87 18.92
CA LYS A 113 -0.60 23.24 20.29
C LYS A 113 -0.95 24.68 20.69
N LYS A 114 -1.06 25.60 19.73
CA LYS A 114 -1.45 27.01 19.99
C LYS A 114 -2.97 27.17 20.06
N ALA A 115 -3.73 26.38 19.29
CA ALA A 115 -5.19 26.32 19.34
C ALA A 115 -5.70 25.70 20.64
N ASP A 116 -5.07 24.63 21.14
CA ASP A 116 -5.43 24.00 22.42
C ASP A 116 -5.22 24.95 23.62
N ASN A 117 -4.20 25.83 23.55
CA ASN A 117 -3.97 26.86 24.55
C ASN A 117 -4.91 28.07 24.40
N LEU A 118 -5.39 28.37 23.19
CA LEU A 118 -6.32 29.48 22.94
C LEU A 118 -7.77 29.12 23.28
N GLN A 119 -8.14 27.84 23.17
CA GLN A 119 -9.48 27.34 23.48
C GLN A 119 -9.83 27.48 24.98
N LYS A 120 -8.84 27.47 25.87
CA LYS A 120 -9.02 27.68 27.32
C LYS A 120 -9.48 29.11 27.68
N ASN A 121 -9.25 30.11 26.83
CA ASN A 121 -9.63 31.52 27.07
C ASN A 121 -10.95 31.93 26.38
N THR A 122 -11.61 31.04 25.63
CA THR A 122 -12.83 31.38 24.85
C THR A 122 -14.11 31.48 25.69
N SER A 123 -14.13 31.00 26.93
CA SER A 123 -15.30 31.12 27.81
C SER A 123 -15.56 32.56 28.29
N LEU A 124 -14.53 33.40 28.47
CA LEU A 124 -14.72 34.82 28.82
C LEU A 124 -15.16 35.67 27.63
N VAL A 125 -14.61 35.40 26.44
CA VAL A 125 -14.89 36.19 25.22
C VAL A 125 -16.34 35.98 24.75
N LYS A 126 -16.90 34.77 24.92
CA LYS A 126 -18.31 34.49 24.60
C LYS A 126 -19.28 35.32 25.46
N ILE A 127 -18.97 35.57 26.74
CA ILE A 127 -19.81 36.40 27.63
C ILE A 127 -19.78 37.87 27.21
N ILE A 128 -18.61 38.38 26.82
CA ILE A 128 -18.44 39.78 26.37
C ILE A 128 -19.13 40.03 25.03
N ILE A 129 -19.07 39.08 24.09
CA ILE A 129 -19.74 39.21 22.79
C ILE A 129 -21.26 39.25 22.95
N VAL A 130 -21.85 38.41 23.82
CA VAL A 130 -23.30 38.41 24.07
C VAL A 130 -23.77 39.75 24.65
N MET A 131 -23.01 40.31 25.60
CA MET A 131 -23.29 41.62 26.21
C MET A 131 -23.23 42.77 25.19
N LEU A 132 -22.23 42.77 24.30
CA LEU A 132 -22.08 43.78 23.25
C LEU A 132 -23.17 43.67 22.17
N SER A 133 -23.61 42.46 21.82
CA SER A 133 -24.71 42.27 20.87
C SER A 133 -26.06 42.75 21.40
N CYS A 134 -26.33 42.62 22.70
CA CYS A 134 -27.54 43.18 23.31
C CYS A 134 -27.54 44.72 23.29
N LEU A 135 -26.37 45.34 23.51
CA LEU A 135 -26.24 46.81 23.46
C LEU A 135 -26.42 47.35 22.03
N PHE A 136 -25.90 46.62 21.02
CA PHE A 136 -26.00 47.02 19.62
C PHE A 136 -27.45 47.03 19.12
N VAL A 137 -28.26 46.02 19.47
CA VAL A 137 -29.68 45.94 19.10
C VAL A 137 -30.48 47.13 19.64
N VAL A 138 -30.19 47.56 20.88
CA VAL A 138 -30.84 48.75 21.48
C VAL A 138 -30.45 50.03 20.73
N THR A 139 -29.19 50.18 20.33
CA THR A 139 -28.73 51.36 19.57
C THR A 139 -29.21 51.38 18.12
N SER A 140 -29.34 50.23 17.46
CA SER A 140 -29.83 50.13 16.08
C SER A 140 -31.33 50.43 15.96
N LEU A 141 -32.13 50.09 16.98
CA LEU A 141 -33.56 50.44 17.03
C LEU A 141 -33.79 51.96 17.13
N VAL A 142 -32.93 52.68 17.85
CA VAL A 142 -33.01 54.15 17.98
C VAL A 142 -32.60 54.85 16.68
N TRP A 143 -31.66 54.29 15.92
CA TRP A 143 -31.21 54.87 14.65
C TRP A 143 -32.20 54.64 13.49
N PHE A 144 -32.91 53.50 13.49
CA PHE A 144 -33.84 53.13 12.40
C PHE A 144 -35.08 54.04 12.32
N PHE A 145 -35.50 54.69 13.41
CA PHE A 145 -36.58 55.68 13.39
C PHE A 145 -36.14 57.08 12.92
N ALA A 146 -34.86 57.30 12.65
CA ALA A 146 -34.29 58.61 12.43
C ALA A 146 -33.45 58.75 11.14
N LYS A 147 -33.98 58.36 9.96
CA LYS A 147 -33.76 59.08 8.68
C LYS A 147 -34.32 58.35 7.44
N LYS A 148 -34.89 59.15 6.53
CA LYS A 148 -35.27 58.82 5.14
C LYS A 148 -34.22 59.39 4.14
N PRO A 149 -34.27 59.00 2.84
CA PRO A 149 -33.10 58.54 2.07
C PRO A 149 -32.59 59.54 1.02
N ASP A 150 -31.41 59.31 0.44
CA ASP A 150 -31.24 59.32 -1.03
C ASP A 150 -29.87 58.86 -1.58
N LYS A 151 -29.96 58.25 -2.78
CA LYS A 151 -29.08 58.23 -3.98
C LYS A 151 -27.70 57.53 -4.03
N LYS A 152 -27.71 56.47 -4.88
CA LYS A 152 -26.91 56.17 -6.10
C LYS A 152 -25.39 56.40 -6.10
N ILE A 153 -24.63 55.36 -6.50
CA ILE A 153 -23.63 55.35 -7.59
C ILE A 153 -23.45 53.89 -8.08
N ASN A 154 -23.32 53.72 -9.40
CA ASN A 154 -23.16 52.48 -10.16
C ASN A 154 -21.68 52.03 -10.21
N PRO A 155 -21.36 50.73 -10.37
CA PRO A 155 -19.99 50.18 -10.34
C PRO A 155 -19.41 49.97 -11.74
N ASP A 156 -18.09 49.78 -11.81
CA ASP A 156 -17.38 49.37 -13.02
C ASP A 156 -16.55 48.09 -12.78
N VAL A 157 -16.67 47.19 -13.77
CA VAL A 157 -15.82 46.04 -14.14
C VAL A 157 -15.96 44.71 -13.37
N ALA A 158 -16.81 43.81 -13.88
CA ALA A 158 -16.57 42.37 -13.92
C ALA A 158 -17.24 41.77 -15.17
N ASN A 159 -16.46 41.17 -16.07
CA ASN A 159 -16.98 40.33 -17.16
C ASN A 159 -15.88 39.37 -17.64
N ILE A 160 -15.90 38.12 -17.16
CA ILE A 160 -15.56 36.89 -17.90
C ILE A 160 -16.35 35.74 -17.25
N GLU A 161 -17.62 35.62 -17.60
CA GLU A 161 -18.39 34.36 -17.55
C GLU A 161 -19.21 34.28 -18.84
N GLU A 162 -18.59 33.99 -19.97
CA GLU A 162 -19.33 33.58 -21.18
C GLU A 162 -18.45 32.89 -22.23
N ILE A 163 -17.95 31.67 -21.95
CA ILE A 163 -17.71 30.67 -23.00
C ILE A 163 -18.07 29.30 -22.40
N ILE A 164 -18.83 28.50 -23.14
CA ILE A 164 -19.48 27.22 -22.77
C ILE A 164 -20.91 27.39 -22.22
N ASN A 165 -21.78 27.95 -23.06
CA ASN A 165 -23.10 27.36 -23.29
C ASN A 165 -23.42 27.58 -24.79
N ASN A 166 -24.08 26.60 -25.40
CA ASN A 166 -24.50 26.49 -26.81
C ASN A 166 -23.52 25.76 -27.73
N ASN A 167 -23.78 24.46 -27.93
CA ASN A 167 -24.31 23.97 -29.20
C ASN A 167 -24.76 22.51 -29.05
N ASP A 168 -26.02 22.33 -28.67
CA ASP A 168 -26.81 21.17 -29.06
C ASP A 168 -27.34 21.40 -30.47
N THR A 169 -27.11 20.45 -31.38
CA THR A 169 -28.11 20.04 -32.39
C THR A 169 -27.68 18.72 -33.05
N PRO A 170 -28.64 17.86 -33.45
CA PRO A 170 -28.45 16.43 -33.67
C PRO A 170 -28.19 16.07 -35.14
N ILE A 171 -27.53 14.93 -35.39
CA ILE A 171 -27.32 14.35 -36.73
C ILE A 171 -27.65 12.84 -36.69
N PRO A 172 -28.25 12.25 -37.76
CA PRO A 172 -29.34 11.29 -37.65
C PRO A 172 -28.94 9.81 -37.74
N THR A 173 -29.88 8.98 -37.30
CA THR A 173 -29.94 7.52 -37.35
C THR A 173 -29.88 6.97 -38.79
N PRO A 174 -29.17 5.85 -39.04
CA PRO A 174 -29.48 4.96 -40.15
C PRO A 174 -30.38 3.81 -39.67
N THR A 175 -31.52 3.70 -40.35
CA THR A 175 -32.48 2.60 -40.30
C THR A 175 -31.88 1.34 -40.94
N SER A 176 -31.91 0.21 -40.24
CA SER A 176 -31.85 -1.12 -40.87
C SER A 176 -32.68 -2.10 -40.04
N GLN A 177 -33.83 -2.49 -40.59
CA GLN A 177 -34.63 -3.62 -40.12
C GLN A 177 -33.89 -4.94 -40.44
N LEU A 178 -33.92 -5.91 -39.51
CA LEU A 178 -34.06 -7.37 -39.75
C LEU A 178 -34.01 -8.11 -38.38
N PRO A 179 -34.52 -9.36 -38.32
CA PRO A 179 -35.87 -9.73 -37.92
C PRO A 179 -35.99 -10.16 -36.44
N GLU A 180 -37.24 -10.25 -36.02
CA GLU A 180 -37.74 -10.81 -34.76
C GLU A 180 -37.23 -12.25 -34.56
N ILE A 181 -36.50 -12.49 -33.47
CA ILE A 181 -36.10 -13.83 -33.00
C ILE A 181 -36.73 -14.02 -31.62
N GLU A 182 -37.50 -15.10 -31.51
CA GLU A 182 -38.28 -15.53 -30.35
C GLU A 182 -37.46 -15.60 -29.05
N GLU A 183 -38.05 -15.10 -27.96
CA GLU A 183 -37.55 -15.29 -26.59
C GLU A 183 -37.56 -16.78 -26.22
N PRO A 184 -36.44 -17.37 -25.76
CA PRO A 184 -36.47 -18.59 -25.00
C PRO A 184 -36.58 -18.26 -23.50
N SER A 185 -37.78 -18.54 -22.97
CA SER A 185 -38.08 -19.01 -21.61
C SER A 185 -37.14 -18.61 -20.47
N GLN A 186 -37.68 -17.79 -19.57
CA GLN A 186 -37.16 -17.54 -18.23
C GLN A 186 -36.89 -18.86 -17.48
N GLN A 187 -35.61 -19.14 -17.20
CA GLN A 187 -35.21 -19.92 -16.04
C GLN A 187 -34.66 -18.98 -14.98
N ASN A 188 -35.48 -18.71 -13.98
CA ASN A 188 -35.10 -18.05 -12.72
C ASN A 188 -34.00 -18.88 -12.03
N ASN A 189 -32.74 -18.49 -12.24
CA ASN A 189 -31.66 -18.81 -11.32
C ASN A 189 -31.30 -17.52 -10.56
N SER A 190 -32.09 -17.22 -9.53
CA SER A 190 -31.68 -16.30 -8.47
C SER A 190 -30.52 -16.95 -7.72
N ILE A 191 -29.29 -16.67 -8.16
CA ILE A 191 -28.07 -17.09 -7.49
C ILE A 191 -27.91 -16.22 -6.25
N GLU A 192 -28.18 -16.78 -5.08
CA GLU A 192 -27.95 -16.12 -3.81
C GLU A 192 -26.46 -15.80 -3.63
N THR A 193 -26.16 -14.50 -3.60
CA THR A 193 -24.88 -13.93 -3.20
C THR A 193 -24.58 -14.33 -1.75
N PRO A 194 -23.38 -14.83 -1.41
CA PRO A 194 -23.04 -15.07 -0.01
C PRO A 194 -23.01 -13.73 0.72
N LEU A 195 -23.96 -13.53 1.63
CA LEU A 195 -23.98 -12.38 2.53
C LEU A 195 -22.77 -12.45 3.48
N PRO A 196 -22.06 -11.33 3.73
CA PRO A 196 -20.96 -11.30 4.69
C PRO A 196 -21.49 -11.48 6.11
N THR A 197 -20.74 -12.21 6.95
CA THR A 197 -20.95 -12.26 8.40
C THR A 197 -20.65 -10.89 9.03
N GLU A 198 -21.35 -10.56 10.12
CA GLU A 198 -21.40 -9.26 10.81
C GLU A 198 -20.05 -8.66 11.28
N GLU A 199 -18.94 -9.39 11.11
CA GLU A 199 -17.61 -9.10 11.68
C GLU A 199 -16.82 -8.02 10.93
N PHE A 200 -17.22 -7.65 9.71
CA PHE A 200 -16.58 -6.60 8.89
C PHE A 200 -17.17 -5.19 9.08
N ILE A 201 -18.15 -5.03 9.96
CA ILE A 201 -18.77 -3.73 10.23
C ILE A 201 -17.91 -2.96 11.23
N LYS A 202 -17.18 -1.94 10.75
CA LYS A 202 -16.70 -0.86 11.63
C LYS A 202 -17.94 -0.16 12.18
N LYS A 203 -18.36 -0.54 13.39
CA LYS A 203 -19.66 -0.19 14.00
C LYS A 203 -20.00 1.31 14.04
N ASP A 204 -19.00 2.19 13.84
CA ASP A 204 -19.11 3.65 13.96
C ASP A 204 -18.62 4.44 12.72
N ALA A 205 -18.32 3.81 11.58
CA ALA A 205 -17.81 4.55 10.44
C ALA A 205 -18.92 5.22 9.62
N LYS A 206 -18.82 6.54 9.44
CA LYS A 206 -19.76 7.37 8.68
C LYS A 206 -19.77 6.94 7.21
N LEU A 207 -20.94 6.80 6.61
CA LEU A 207 -21.07 6.61 5.16
C LEU A 207 -20.49 7.83 4.42
N TYR A 208 -19.81 7.61 3.29
CA TYR A 208 -19.20 8.66 2.48
C TYR A 208 -20.19 9.76 2.09
N GLN A 209 -21.43 9.38 1.72
CA GLN A 209 -22.48 10.33 1.38
C GLN A 209 -22.93 11.21 2.56
N LYS A 210 -22.67 10.78 3.81
CA LYS A 210 -23.00 11.51 5.04
C LYS A 210 -21.83 12.37 5.53
N MET A 211 -20.63 12.24 4.95
CA MET A 211 -19.45 13.03 5.31
C MET A 211 -19.59 14.50 4.88
N THR A 212 -19.04 15.43 5.67
CA THR A 212 -18.85 16.82 5.23
C THR A 212 -17.83 16.88 4.10
N GLU A 213 -17.72 18.02 3.42
CA GLU A 213 -16.76 18.15 2.31
C GLU A 213 -15.30 18.02 2.79
N GLU A 214 -14.99 18.52 3.99
CA GLU A 214 -13.68 18.33 4.63
C GLU A 214 -13.44 16.86 4.98
N GLU A 215 -14.44 16.17 5.55
CA GLU A 215 -14.33 14.75 5.88
C GLU A 215 -14.14 13.88 4.62
N LYS A 216 -14.82 14.21 3.51
CA LYS A 216 -14.64 13.51 2.22
C LYS A 216 -13.25 13.71 1.66
N LEU A 217 -12.73 14.94 1.67
CA LEU A 217 -11.38 15.23 1.18
C LEU A 217 -10.32 14.51 2.01
N GLU A 218 -10.45 14.52 3.34
CA GLU A 218 -9.56 13.77 4.22
C GLU A 218 -9.65 12.26 3.97
N PHE A 219 -10.87 11.71 3.85
CA PHE A 219 -11.08 10.31 3.50
C PHE A 219 -10.38 9.96 2.18
N ILE A 220 -10.59 10.75 1.12
CA ILE A 220 -9.99 10.52 -0.20
C ILE A 220 -8.47 10.63 -0.13
N TYR A 221 -7.92 11.59 0.62
CA TYR A 221 -6.48 11.73 0.81
C TYR A 221 -5.90 10.45 1.43
N GLN A 222 -6.44 10.01 2.57
CA GLN A 222 -5.98 8.81 3.28
C GLN A 222 -6.09 7.56 2.40
N GLN A 223 -7.21 7.39 1.69
CA GLN A 223 -7.40 6.22 0.83
C GLN A 223 -6.51 6.26 -0.42
N SER A 224 -6.25 7.45 -1.00
CA SER A 224 -5.34 7.59 -2.15
C SER A 224 -3.90 7.27 -1.75
N GLN A 225 -3.46 7.65 -0.54
CA GLN A 225 -2.16 7.25 0.00
C GLN A 225 -2.07 5.73 0.18
N HIS A 226 -3.12 5.11 0.73
CA HIS A 226 -3.19 3.67 0.91
C HIS A 226 -3.14 2.91 -0.43
N ILE A 227 -3.88 3.36 -1.44
CA ILE A 227 -3.85 2.79 -2.79
C ILE A 227 -2.46 2.94 -3.42
N SER A 228 -1.81 4.09 -3.24
CA SER A 228 -0.44 4.29 -3.74
C SER A 228 0.56 3.32 -3.08
N MET A 229 0.41 3.07 -1.78
CA MET A 229 1.21 2.05 -1.08
C MET A 229 0.97 0.66 -1.66
N MET A 230 -0.29 0.29 -1.91
CA MET A 230 -0.63 -1.01 -2.50
C MET A 230 -0.14 -1.17 -3.94
N MET A 231 0.02 -0.07 -4.70
CA MET A 231 0.53 -0.10 -6.07
C MET A 231 2.07 -0.09 -6.17
N GLY A 232 2.78 0.59 -5.28
CA GLY A 232 4.22 0.82 -5.48
C GLY A 232 5.06 0.88 -4.21
N ASN A 233 4.56 0.27 -3.12
CA ASN A 233 5.23 0.10 -1.83
C ASN A 233 5.65 1.39 -1.12
N ARG A 234 5.17 2.55 -1.57
CA ARG A 234 5.42 3.86 -0.94
C ARG A 234 4.16 4.73 -1.00
N PRO A 235 3.84 5.49 0.06
CA PRO A 235 2.79 6.50 -0.02
C PRO A 235 3.22 7.62 -0.96
N TYR A 236 2.26 8.16 -1.70
CA TYR A 236 2.46 9.36 -2.51
C TYR A 236 1.77 10.56 -1.86
N ALA A 237 2.43 11.71 -1.83
CA ALA A 237 1.88 12.94 -1.28
C ALA A 237 1.05 13.66 -2.36
N PHE A 238 -0.27 13.47 -2.30
CA PHE A 238 -1.21 14.11 -3.22
C PHE A 238 -1.38 15.60 -2.91
N THR A 239 -1.44 16.43 -3.95
CA THR A 239 -1.79 17.84 -3.82
C THR A 239 -3.31 18.01 -3.82
N ASP A 240 -3.80 19.12 -3.27
CA ASP A 240 -5.24 19.43 -3.20
C ASP A 240 -5.91 19.40 -4.59
N ASP A 241 -5.24 19.91 -5.62
CA ASP A 241 -5.75 19.86 -7.00
C ASP A 241 -5.98 18.42 -7.47
N VAL A 242 -5.03 17.53 -7.20
CA VAL A 242 -5.13 16.10 -7.55
C VAL A 242 -6.27 15.43 -6.78
N LEU A 243 -6.39 15.73 -5.48
CA LEU A 243 -7.50 15.23 -4.66
C LEU A 243 -8.85 15.70 -5.19
N GLY A 244 -8.94 16.93 -5.68
CA GLY A 244 -10.14 17.46 -6.36
C GLY A 244 -10.53 16.65 -7.59
N TYR A 245 -9.56 16.25 -8.43
CA TYR A 245 -9.81 15.38 -9.59
C TYR A 245 -10.34 14.00 -9.18
N ILE A 246 -9.72 13.36 -8.19
CA ILE A 246 -10.14 12.04 -7.69
C ILE A 246 -11.54 12.14 -7.06
N LYS A 247 -11.77 13.17 -6.23
CA LYS A 247 -13.04 13.42 -5.55
C LYS A 247 -14.20 13.51 -6.51
N LYS A 248 -14.04 14.20 -7.64
CA LYS A 248 -15.08 14.31 -8.68
C LYS A 248 -15.61 12.93 -9.11
N TYR A 249 -14.72 11.95 -9.26
CA TYR A 249 -15.10 10.59 -9.66
C TYR A 249 -15.61 9.75 -8.48
N VAL A 250 -15.04 9.90 -7.28
CA VAL A 250 -15.56 9.25 -6.07
C VAL A 250 -17.00 9.70 -5.80
N ASP A 251 -17.27 11.00 -5.87
CA ASP A 251 -18.61 11.56 -5.70
C ASP A 251 -19.57 11.00 -6.75
N SER A 252 -19.19 11.03 -8.03
CA SER A 252 -20.00 10.51 -9.14
C SER A 252 -20.33 9.03 -8.98
N TYR A 253 -19.33 8.20 -8.65
CA TYR A 253 -19.57 6.77 -8.41
C TYR A 253 -20.42 6.54 -7.16
N SER A 254 -20.16 7.27 -6.07
CA SER A 254 -20.90 7.10 -4.81
C SER A 254 -22.40 7.34 -4.96
N GLN A 255 -22.83 8.23 -5.86
CA GLN A 255 -24.25 8.48 -6.13
C GLN A 255 -24.97 7.25 -6.69
N ARG A 256 -24.24 6.34 -7.36
CA ARG A 256 -24.78 5.11 -7.95
C ARG A 256 -25.10 4.03 -6.90
N ALA A 257 -24.69 4.19 -5.64
CA ALA A 257 -24.99 3.22 -4.59
C ALA A 257 -26.51 3.06 -4.34
N ASN A 258 -27.29 4.12 -4.56
CA ASN A 258 -28.71 4.18 -4.24
C ASN A 258 -29.63 4.14 -5.48
N THR A 259 -29.09 3.92 -6.68
CA THR A 259 -29.89 3.88 -7.92
C THR A 259 -30.37 2.45 -8.21
N THR A 260 -31.36 2.26 -9.09
CA THR A 260 -31.75 0.93 -9.60
C THR A 260 -31.31 0.72 -11.05
N SER A 261 -30.47 1.63 -11.56
CA SER A 261 -30.03 1.63 -12.96
C SER A 261 -29.23 0.37 -13.27
N THR A 262 -29.54 -0.24 -14.41
CA THR A 262 -28.78 -1.34 -15.04
C THR A 262 -27.99 -0.86 -16.26
N LYS A 263 -28.05 0.45 -16.58
CA LYS A 263 -27.41 1.01 -17.77
C LYS A 263 -25.90 1.02 -17.60
N LEU A 264 -25.17 0.53 -18.61
CA LEU A 264 -23.71 0.63 -18.70
C LEU A 264 -23.24 2.08 -18.45
N TRP A 265 -22.19 2.25 -17.64
CA TRP A 265 -21.64 3.54 -17.18
C TRP A 265 -22.48 4.31 -16.16
N GLY A 266 -23.63 3.77 -15.77
CA GLY A 266 -24.51 4.33 -14.75
C GLY A 266 -25.16 3.27 -13.87
N GLU A 267 -24.65 2.03 -13.90
CA GLU A 267 -25.23 0.90 -13.20
C GLU A 267 -25.11 1.07 -11.68
N ASN A 268 -26.05 0.52 -10.92
CA ASN A 268 -25.96 0.47 -9.47
C ASN A 268 -24.62 -0.14 -8.99
N LEU A 269 -24.00 0.45 -7.96
CA LEU A 269 -22.71 -0.02 -7.46
C LEU A 269 -22.73 -1.44 -6.88
N HIS A 270 -23.84 -1.90 -6.32
CA HIS A 270 -23.97 -3.27 -5.79
C HIS A 270 -23.86 -4.29 -6.92
N SER A 271 -24.54 -4.05 -8.04
CA SER A 271 -24.45 -4.92 -9.22
C SER A 271 -23.05 -4.92 -9.81
N LEU A 272 -22.45 -3.74 -9.97
CA LEU A 272 -21.10 -3.58 -10.51
C LEU A 272 -20.05 -4.30 -9.66
N TYR A 273 -19.96 -4.00 -8.36
CA TYR A 273 -18.94 -4.60 -7.50
C TYR A 273 -19.27 -6.04 -7.11
N GLY A 274 -20.56 -6.41 -7.11
CA GLY A 274 -20.97 -7.81 -7.01
C GLY A 274 -20.45 -8.64 -8.17
N ARG A 275 -20.58 -8.13 -9.41
CA ARG A 275 -19.99 -8.75 -10.60
C ARG A 275 -18.46 -8.73 -10.55
N ALA A 276 -17.85 -7.63 -10.12
CA ALA A 276 -16.39 -7.54 -9.95
C ALA A 276 -15.83 -8.66 -9.07
N SER A 277 -16.53 -9.00 -7.98
CA SER A 277 -16.10 -10.03 -7.03
C SER A 277 -15.98 -11.43 -7.64
N LEU A 278 -16.70 -11.71 -8.74
CA LEU A 278 -16.64 -12.99 -9.44
C LEU A 278 -15.35 -13.15 -10.26
N TYR A 279 -14.84 -12.05 -10.81
CA TYR A 279 -13.64 -12.03 -11.65
C TYR A 279 -12.35 -11.77 -10.88
N ALA A 280 -12.47 -11.14 -9.70
CA ALA A 280 -11.32 -10.76 -8.88
C ALA A 280 -10.31 -11.91 -8.61
N PRO A 281 -10.71 -13.17 -8.31
CA PRO A 281 -9.73 -14.24 -8.05
C PRO A 281 -8.79 -14.54 -9.22
N GLU A 282 -9.35 -14.62 -10.43
CA GLU A 282 -8.59 -14.86 -11.66
C GLU A 282 -7.60 -13.71 -11.92
N ILE A 283 -8.09 -12.48 -11.82
CA ILE A 283 -7.30 -11.26 -12.05
C ILE A 283 -6.17 -11.16 -11.02
N ILE A 284 -6.47 -11.36 -9.73
CA ILE A 284 -5.50 -11.30 -8.65
C ILE A 284 -4.40 -12.33 -8.88
N ARG A 285 -4.76 -13.59 -9.19
CA ARG A 285 -3.77 -14.63 -9.48
C ARG A 285 -2.88 -14.24 -10.66
N ALA A 286 -3.49 -13.83 -11.78
CA ALA A 286 -2.75 -13.51 -12.99
C ALA A 286 -1.76 -12.35 -12.78
N PHE A 287 -2.19 -11.26 -12.14
CA PHE A 287 -1.33 -10.09 -11.90
C PHE A 287 -0.22 -10.39 -10.89
N ASN A 288 -0.55 -11.06 -9.77
CA ASN A 288 0.45 -11.47 -8.78
C ASN A 288 1.51 -12.39 -9.38
N SER A 289 1.13 -13.33 -10.27
CA SER A 289 2.08 -14.24 -10.95
C SER A 289 3.13 -13.52 -11.82
N ARG A 290 2.89 -12.26 -12.15
CA ARG A 290 3.79 -11.40 -12.96
C ARG A 290 4.47 -10.31 -12.13
N GLY A 291 4.35 -10.34 -10.81
CA GLY A 291 4.92 -9.32 -9.92
C GLY A 291 4.29 -7.94 -10.09
N VAL A 292 3.09 -7.87 -10.69
CA VAL A 292 2.32 -6.63 -10.85
C VAL A 292 1.29 -6.58 -9.72
N PRO A 293 1.12 -5.45 -9.01
CA PRO A 293 0.08 -5.33 -8.00
C PRO A 293 -1.31 -5.67 -8.57
N SER A 294 -2.04 -6.58 -7.93
CA SER A 294 -3.35 -7.03 -8.38
C SER A 294 -4.38 -5.91 -8.51
N LEU A 295 -4.25 -4.84 -7.71
CA LEU A 295 -5.08 -3.63 -7.82
C LEU A 295 -5.10 -3.04 -9.23
N VAL A 296 -3.97 -3.14 -9.95
CA VAL A 296 -3.87 -2.65 -11.33
C VAL A 296 -4.91 -3.35 -12.21
N GLY A 297 -4.94 -4.68 -12.19
CA GLY A 297 -5.90 -5.46 -12.97
C GLY A 297 -7.34 -5.23 -12.53
N LEU A 298 -7.58 -5.24 -11.21
CA LEU A 298 -8.92 -5.08 -10.64
C LEU A 298 -9.59 -3.76 -11.03
N TYR A 299 -8.82 -2.67 -11.10
CA TYR A 299 -9.39 -1.34 -11.31
C TYR A 299 -9.22 -0.81 -12.73
N ILE A 300 -8.30 -1.34 -13.54
CA ILE A 300 -8.35 -1.15 -15.00
C ILE A 300 -9.66 -1.72 -15.56
N VAL A 301 -9.99 -2.97 -15.20
CA VAL A 301 -11.22 -3.61 -15.68
C VAL A 301 -12.47 -2.83 -15.29
N MET A 302 -12.49 -2.25 -14.08
CA MET A 302 -13.61 -1.42 -13.64
C MET A 302 -13.82 -0.22 -14.58
N ILE A 303 -12.75 0.51 -14.91
CA ILE A 303 -12.85 1.73 -15.72
C ILE A 303 -12.96 1.45 -17.22
N GLU A 304 -12.57 0.26 -17.69
CA GLU A 304 -12.65 -0.18 -19.08
C GLU A 304 -14.01 -0.77 -19.46
N THR A 305 -14.67 -1.50 -18.56
CA THR A 305 -15.90 -2.23 -18.91
C THR A 305 -16.94 -2.30 -17.81
N GLU A 306 -16.66 -1.76 -16.62
CA GLU A 306 -17.44 -2.04 -15.41
C GLU A 306 -17.64 -3.55 -15.18
N TYR A 307 -16.64 -4.38 -15.53
CA TYR A 307 -16.73 -5.84 -15.46
C TYR A 307 -17.74 -6.51 -16.42
N HIS A 308 -18.12 -5.86 -17.52
CA HIS A 308 -18.82 -6.53 -18.63
C HIS A 308 -17.78 -7.29 -19.48
N ASP A 309 -17.80 -8.61 -19.39
CA ASP A 309 -16.76 -9.54 -19.84
C ASP A 309 -16.55 -9.60 -21.35
N CYS A 310 -17.55 -9.21 -22.15
CA CYS A 310 -17.48 -9.25 -23.62
C CYS A 310 -17.90 -7.94 -24.30
N LEU A 311 -17.73 -6.79 -23.64
CA LEU A 311 -17.98 -5.46 -24.23
C LEU A 311 -17.04 -5.21 -25.42
N GLU A 312 -17.55 -4.64 -26.51
CA GLU A 312 -16.75 -4.24 -27.68
C GLU A 312 -16.87 -2.74 -27.94
N SER A 313 -15.74 -2.06 -28.09
CA SER A 313 -15.68 -0.63 -28.37
C SER A 313 -15.88 -0.35 -29.87
N PRO A 314 -16.24 0.89 -30.26
CA PRO A 314 -16.39 1.26 -31.66
C PRO A 314 -15.11 1.10 -32.50
N VAL A 315 -13.94 1.10 -31.85
CA VAL A 315 -12.64 0.93 -32.51
C VAL A 315 -12.15 -0.52 -32.47
N GLY A 316 -12.96 -1.44 -31.95
CA GLY A 316 -12.69 -2.88 -31.98
C GLY A 316 -11.91 -3.43 -30.78
N ALA A 317 -11.71 -2.64 -29.72
CA ALA A 317 -11.24 -3.17 -28.43
C ALA A 317 -12.32 -4.06 -27.82
N LYS A 318 -11.95 -5.22 -27.25
CA LYS A 318 -12.96 -6.21 -26.81
C LYS A 318 -12.62 -6.88 -25.49
N GLY A 319 -13.68 -7.26 -24.77
CA GLY A 319 -13.65 -8.03 -23.55
C GLY A 319 -13.26 -7.24 -22.33
N LEU A 320 -13.14 -7.94 -21.19
CA LEU A 320 -12.95 -7.35 -19.87
C LEU A 320 -11.81 -6.32 -19.79
N PHE A 321 -10.71 -6.61 -20.49
CA PHE A 321 -9.48 -5.81 -20.53
C PHE A 321 -9.40 -4.85 -21.72
N GLN A 322 -10.40 -4.82 -22.61
CA GLN A 322 -10.43 -3.97 -23.81
C GLN A 322 -9.14 -4.06 -24.66
N PHE A 323 -8.61 -5.27 -24.85
CA PHE A 323 -7.47 -5.47 -25.74
C PHE A 323 -7.89 -5.30 -27.20
N MET A 324 -7.04 -4.66 -28.00
CA MET A 324 -7.12 -4.69 -29.47
C MET A 324 -6.74 -6.08 -30.00
N PRO A 325 -7.20 -6.48 -31.21
CA PRO A 325 -6.84 -7.77 -31.81
C PRO A 325 -5.32 -8.00 -31.88
N GLU A 326 -4.57 -6.97 -32.29
CA GLU A 326 -3.12 -7.00 -32.44
C GLU A 326 -2.44 -7.14 -31.07
N THR A 327 -2.93 -6.44 -30.04
CA THR A 327 -2.41 -6.55 -28.69
C THR A 327 -2.62 -7.95 -28.14
N ALA A 328 -3.82 -8.54 -28.28
CA ALA A 328 -4.07 -9.91 -27.85
C ALA A 328 -3.09 -10.91 -28.49
N ARG A 329 -2.89 -10.83 -29.82
CA ARG A 329 -1.90 -11.65 -30.52
C ARG A 329 -0.49 -11.44 -29.99
N GLY A 330 -0.09 -10.18 -29.76
CA GLY A 330 1.23 -9.84 -29.23
C GLY A 330 1.53 -10.46 -27.87
N TYR A 331 0.50 -10.72 -27.06
CA TYR A 331 0.61 -11.38 -25.75
C TYR A 331 0.16 -12.84 -25.76
N GLY A 332 0.07 -13.47 -26.94
CA GLY A 332 -0.13 -14.91 -27.09
C GLY A 332 -1.57 -15.39 -26.98
N VAL A 333 -2.57 -14.52 -27.17
CA VAL A 333 -4.00 -14.88 -27.16
C VAL A 333 -4.61 -14.66 -28.54
N ASP A 334 -5.44 -15.61 -28.99
CA ASP A 334 -6.20 -15.46 -30.23
C ASP A 334 -7.18 -14.27 -30.11
N PRO A 335 -7.28 -13.36 -31.10
CA PRO A 335 -8.24 -12.26 -31.07
C PRO A 335 -9.70 -12.65 -30.83
N SER A 336 -10.12 -13.87 -31.20
CA SER A 336 -11.48 -14.36 -30.92
C SER A 336 -11.70 -14.68 -29.44
N ASP A 337 -10.63 -14.95 -28.71
CA ASP A 337 -10.65 -15.32 -27.29
C ASP A 337 -10.67 -14.10 -26.34
N ARG A 338 -10.78 -12.87 -26.86
CA ARG A 338 -10.69 -11.65 -26.04
C ARG A 338 -11.78 -11.50 -24.96
N CYS A 339 -12.87 -12.26 -25.05
CA CYS A 339 -13.89 -12.35 -24.01
C CYS A 339 -13.60 -13.43 -22.94
N ASP A 340 -12.61 -14.30 -23.16
CA ASP A 340 -12.21 -15.33 -22.20
C ASP A 340 -11.28 -14.73 -21.14
N VAL A 341 -11.85 -14.46 -19.97
CA VAL A 341 -11.14 -13.85 -18.84
C VAL A 341 -9.95 -14.69 -18.37
N LYS A 342 -10.01 -16.03 -18.47
CA LYS A 342 -8.90 -16.91 -18.06
C LYS A 342 -7.72 -16.83 -19.00
N LYS A 343 -7.97 -16.65 -20.31
CA LYS A 343 -6.91 -16.43 -21.30
C LYS A 343 -6.39 -14.99 -21.25
N MET A 344 -7.28 -14.03 -21.06
CA MET A 344 -6.94 -12.62 -21.11
C MET A 344 -6.28 -12.08 -19.84
N SER A 345 -6.59 -12.60 -18.65
CA SER A 345 -5.99 -12.10 -17.41
C SER A 345 -4.47 -12.27 -17.37
N PRO A 346 -3.89 -13.45 -17.72
CA PRO A 346 -2.44 -13.60 -17.83
C PRO A 346 -1.81 -12.71 -18.92
N ALA A 347 -2.50 -12.49 -20.03
CA ALA A 347 -2.04 -11.60 -21.11
C ALA A 347 -2.01 -10.13 -20.67
N ALA A 348 -3.05 -9.66 -19.99
CA ALA A 348 -3.13 -8.32 -19.41
C ALA A 348 -2.08 -8.11 -18.30
N ALA A 349 -1.88 -9.11 -17.45
CA ALA A 349 -0.83 -9.09 -16.44
C ALA A 349 0.57 -9.01 -17.07
N HIS A 350 0.81 -9.75 -18.16
CA HIS A 350 2.06 -9.68 -18.91
C HIS A 350 2.26 -8.30 -19.55
N TYR A 351 1.23 -7.74 -20.20
CA TYR A 351 1.27 -6.37 -20.71
C TYR A 351 1.64 -5.37 -19.63
N MET A 352 0.99 -5.43 -18.47
CA MET A 352 1.28 -4.50 -17.38
C MET A 352 2.65 -4.72 -16.76
N SER A 353 3.17 -5.96 -16.73
CA SER A 353 4.52 -6.26 -16.26
C SER A 353 5.58 -5.57 -17.13
N ASP A 354 5.41 -5.60 -18.45
CA ASP A 354 6.30 -4.89 -19.37
C ASP A 354 6.24 -3.37 -19.15
N ARG A 355 5.02 -2.81 -18.96
CA ARG A 355 4.86 -1.37 -18.73
C ARG A 355 5.45 -0.94 -17.38
N VAL A 356 5.28 -1.74 -16.32
CA VAL A 356 5.89 -1.46 -15.00
C VAL A 356 7.40 -1.58 -15.07
N THR A 357 7.93 -2.52 -15.83
CA THR A 357 9.38 -2.65 -16.09
C THR A 357 9.91 -1.42 -16.83
N GLU A 358 9.14 -0.87 -17.77
CA GLU A 358 9.50 0.31 -18.55
C GLU A 358 9.48 1.61 -17.74
N PHE A 359 8.38 1.87 -17.01
CA PHE A 359 8.19 3.14 -16.30
C PHE A 359 8.79 3.13 -14.89
N GLY A 360 8.76 1.98 -14.22
CA GLY A 360 9.25 1.80 -12.85
C GLY A 360 8.20 1.19 -11.89
N PRO A 361 8.65 0.59 -10.78
CA PRO A 361 7.77 -0.11 -9.83
C PRO A 361 7.18 0.80 -8.73
N ASP A 362 7.57 2.07 -8.64
CA ASP A 362 6.97 2.99 -7.66
C ASP A 362 5.55 3.41 -8.09
N ALA A 363 4.75 3.91 -7.15
CA ALA A 363 3.32 4.14 -7.36
C ALA A 363 3.03 5.11 -8.53
N MET A 364 3.87 6.11 -8.76
CA MET A 364 3.66 7.10 -9.82
C MET A 364 4.14 6.58 -11.17
N SER A 365 5.17 5.75 -11.18
CA SER A 365 5.57 5.00 -12.37
C SER A 365 4.55 3.95 -12.77
N VAL A 366 3.93 3.25 -11.81
CA VAL A 366 2.77 2.37 -12.07
C VAL A 366 1.58 3.18 -12.59
N ALA A 367 1.32 4.37 -12.06
CA ALA A 367 0.28 5.25 -12.59
C ALA A 367 0.58 5.69 -14.04
N LEU A 368 1.84 5.92 -14.41
CA LEU A 368 2.23 6.17 -15.80
C LEU A 368 2.04 4.93 -16.69
N ALA A 369 2.36 3.74 -16.18
CA ALA A 369 2.09 2.48 -16.87
C ALA A 369 0.58 2.28 -17.14
N ILE A 370 -0.28 2.57 -16.15
CA ILE A 370 -1.74 2.55 -16.29
C ILE A 370 -2.20 3.61 -17.29
N ALA A 371 -1.65 4.83 -17.26
CA ALA A 371 -1.98 5.87 -18.22
C ALA A 371 -1.63 5.45 -19.66
N GLY A 372 -0.50 4.74 -19.83
CA GLY A 372 -0.07 4.15 -21.09
C GLY A 372 -0.96 3.00 -21.57
N TYR A 373 -1.77 2.40 -20.71
CA TYR A 373 -2.79 1.43 -21.10
C TYR A 373 -3.85 2.06 -22.02
N ASN A 374 -4.36 3.23 -21.64
CA ASN A 374 -5.36 3.97 -22.42
C ASN A 374 -4.74 4.77 -23.58
N ARG A 375 -3.55 5.36 -23.39
CA ARG A 375 -2.95 6.32 -24.33
C ARG A 375 -1.80 5.77 -25.19
N SER A 376 -1.43 4.51 -24.99
CA SER A 376 -0.18 3.88 -25.43
C SER A 376 1.07 4.35 -24.66
N PRO A 377 2.04 3.46 -24.40
CA PRO A 377 3.28 3.80 -23.70
C PRO A 377 4.13 4.81 -24.48
N ASP A 378 4.15 4.73 -25.81
CA ASP A 378 4.92 5.65 -26.64
C ASP A 378 4.42 7.09 -26.55
N SER A 379 3.10 7.28 -26.50
CA SER A 379 2.51 8.60 -26.28
C SER A 379 2.84 9.13 -24.89
N VAL A 380 2.74 8.32 -23.84
CA VAL A 380 3.11 8.74 -22.48
C VAL A 380 4.59 9.14 -22.40
N ARG A 381 5.48 8.41 -23.09
CA ARG A 381 6.91 8.76 -23.17
C ARG A 381 7.13 10.11 -23.86
N ARG A 382 6.43 10.37 -24.97
CA ARG A 382 6.47 11.67 -25.65
C ARG A 382 5.90 12.78 -24.77
N ASP A 383 4.76 12.57 -24.13
CA ASP A 383 4.15 13.57 -23.24
C ASP A 383 5.11 13.94 -22.10
N LEU A 384 5.75 12.94 -21.47
CA LEU A 384 6.76 13.17 -20.44
C LEU A 384 7.95 13.96 -20.97
N HIS A 385 8.44 13.63 -22.17
CA HIS A 385 9.52 14.37 -22.82
C HIS A 385 9.15 15.84 -23.07
N ASP A 386 7.91 16.12 -23.48
CA ASP A 386 7.47 17.46 -23.85
C ASP A 386 7.24 18.38 -22.64
N VAL A 387 6.95 17.82 -21.46
CA VAL A 387 6.63 18.61 -20.26
C VAL A 387 7.76 18.66 -19.22
N ILE A 388 8.65 17.66 -19.19
CA ILE A 388 9.76 17.59 -18.24
C ILE A 388 10.90 18.51 -18.70
N ASN A 389 11.38 19.33 -17.79
CA ASN A 389 12.49 20.25 -18.03
C ASN A 389 13.32 20.47 -16.76
N SER A 390 14.32 21.35 -16.80
CA SER A 390 15.21 21.59 -15.65
C SER A 390 14.50 22.12 -14.41
N GLN A 391 13.34 22.77 -14.56
CA GLN A 391 12.47 23.31 -13.51
C GLN A 391 11.33 22.35 -13.11
N ASN A 392 11.17 21.21 -13.77
CA ASN A 392 10.19 20.20 -13.38
C ASN A 392 10.70 18.81 -13.74
N ARG A 393 11.30 18.13 -12.76
CA ARG A 393 11.95 16.83 -12.93
C ARG A 393 11.07 15.64 -12.58
N GLU A 394 9.86 15.88 -12.07
CA GLU A 394 8.98 14.80 -11.64
C GLU A 394 8.36 14.05 -12.82
N ARG A 395 8.63 12.74 -12.86
CA ARG A 395 7.99 11.80 -13.76
C ARG A 395 6.76 11.20 -13.09
N SER A 396 5.61 11.84 -13.24
CA SER A 396 4.33 11.31 -12.77
C SER A 396 3.19 11.69 -13.71
N PHE A 397 2.10 10.93 -13.66
CA PHE A 397 0.89 11.28 -14.41
C PHE A 397 0.39 12.68 -14.05
N TRP A 398 0.54 13.09 -12.78
CA TRP A 398 0.10 14.41 -12.30
C TRP A 398 0.93 15.55 -12.89
N THR A 399 2.19 15.32 -13.23
CA THR A 399 2.99 16.27 -14.02
C THR A 399 2.39 16.50 -15.41
N LEU A 400 1.89 15.43 -16.06
CA LEU A 400 1.19 15.54 -17.35
C LEU A 400 -0.11 16.33 -17.20
N VAL A 401 -0.91 16.05 -16.17
CA VAL A 401 -2.16 16.77 -15.86
C VAL A 401 -1.89 18.26 -15.65
N ALA A 402 -0.90 18.61 -14.83
CA ALA A 402 -0.54 20.00 -14.53
C ALA A 402 -0.04 20.78 -15.77
N ASN A 403 0.46 20.08 -16.79
CA ASN A 403 0.92 20.65 -18.06
C ASN A 403 0.00 20.30 -19.24
N SER A 404 -1.25 19.88 -18.96
CA SER A 404 -2.17 19.33 -19.96
C SER A 404 -2.44 20.24 -21.15
N THR A 405 -2.35 21.57 -20.98
CA THR A 405 -2.51 22.55 -22.06
C THR A 405 -1.42 22.47 -23.14
N LYS A 406 -0.27 21.84 -22.83
CA LYS A 406 0.81 21.56 -23.79
C LYS A 406 0.65 20.24 -24.52
N LEU A 407 -0.22 19.36 -24.04
CA LEU A 407 -0.43 18.02 -24.58
C LEU A 407 -1.58 18.03 -25.60
N ASP A 408 -1.69 16.99 -26.40
CA ASP A 408 -2.69 16.92 -27.47
C ASP A 408 -4.15 16.79 -26.96
N ARG A 409 -5.11 16.99 -27.87
CA ARG A 409 -6.55 16.88 -27.56
C ARG A 409 -6.95 15.49 -27.01
N PRO A 410 -6.47 14.36 -27.56
CA PRO A 410 -6.73 13.05 -26.96
C PRO A 410 -6.34 12.95 -25.48
N PHE A 411 -5.19 13.52 -25.07
CA PHE A 411 -4.81 13.56 -23.66
C PHE A 411 -5.84 14.36 -22.84
N GLN A 412 -6.11 15.59 -23.28
CA GLN A 412 -6.99 16.53 -22.57
C GLN A 412 -8.44 16.04 -22.47
N ASN A 413 -8.91 15.27 -23.46
CA ASN A 413 -10.30 14.82 -23.51
C ASN A 413 -10.51 13.48 -22.81
N GLU A 414 -9.51 12.59 -22.83
CA GLU A 414 -9.69 11.20 -22.42
C GLU A 414 -8.70 10.81 -21.33
N ASN A 415 -7.40 10.81 -21.64
CA ASN A 415 -6.40 10.21 -20.77
C ASN A 415 -6.24 10.95 -19.43
N ILE A 416 -6.44 12.28 -19.42
CA ILE A 416 -6.40 13.11 -18.20
C ILE A 416 -7.37 12.60 -17.11
N LYS A 417 -8.43 11.88 -17.50
CA LYS A 417 -9.47 11.34 -16.62
C LYS A 417 -9.16 9.94 -16.11
N TYR A 418 -8.22 9.23 -16.75
CA TYR A 418 -8.06 7.79 -16.60
C TYR A 418 -7.54 7.39 -15.21
N ILE A 419 -6.45 8.02 -14.75
CA ILE A 419 -5.92 7.78 -13.39
C ILE A 419 -6.85 8.28 -12.28
N PRO A 420 -7.48 9.47 -12.37
CA PRO A 420 -8.52 9.86 -11.41
C PRO A 420 -9.67 8.85 -11.29
N LYS A 421 -10.17 8.32 -12.42
CA LYS A 421 -11.19 7.26 -12.41
C LYS A 421 -10.67 5.98 -11.76
N PHE A 422 -9.44 5.56 -12.08
CA PHE A 422 -8.79 4.40 -11.48
C PHE A 422 -8.75 4.52 -9.96
N PHE A 423 -8.23 5.64 -9.44
CA PHE A 423 -8.18 5.88 -7.99
C PHE A 423 -9.58 5.90 -7.38
N ALA A 424 -10.56 6.54 -8.01
CA ALA A 424 -11.92 6.55 -7.49
C ALA A 424 -12.55 5.16 -7.43
N ALA A 425 -12.33 4.34 -8.46
CA ALA A 425 -12.75 2.94 -8.47
C ALA A 425 -12.07 2.14 -7.35
N ALA A 426 -10.75 2.30 -7.20
CA ALA A 426 -9.98 1.64 -6.15
C ALA A 426 -10.43 2.05 -4.75
N ILE A 427 -10.69 3.35 -4.50
CA ILE A 427 -11.18 3.85 -3.21
C ILE A 427 -12.49 3.14 -2.83
N ILE A 428 -13.42 3.01 -3.77
CA ILE A 428 -14.72 2.38 -3.50
C ILE A 428 -14.57 0.88 -3.31
N GLY A 429 -13.88 0.20 -4.22
CA GLY A 429 -13.74 -1.25 -4.19
C GLY A 429 -12.90 -1.76 -3.02
N GLU A 430 -11.96 -0.96 -2.49
CA GLU A 430 -11.18 -1.30 -1.30
C GLU A 430 -11.83 -0.81 0.00
N ASN A 431 -12.86 0.05 -0.07
CA ASN A 431 -13.62 0.53 1.07
C ASN A 431 -15.15 0.35 0.91
N PRO A 432 -15.64 -0.85 0.54
CA PRO A 432 -17.03 -1.06 0.12
C PRO A 432 -18.07 -0.59 1.15
N TRP A 433 -17.80 -0.80 2.44
CA TRP A 433 -18.69 -0.40 3.54
C TRP A 433 -18.91 1.11 3.62
N ALA A 434 -17.90 1.93 3.29
CA ALA A 434 -18.02 3.39 3.31
C ALA A 434 -19.04 3.88 2.26
N PHE A 435 -19.28 3.07 1.24
CA PHE A 435 -20.20 3.32 0.13
C PHE A 435 -21.47 2.47 0.19
N ASN A 436 -21.82 1.95 1.37
CA ASN A 436 -23.00 1.12 1.61
C ASN A 436 -23.02 -0.21 0.85
N LEU A 437 -21.84 -0.74 0.47
CA LEU A 437 -21.72 -2.04 -0.19
C LEU A 437 -21.43 -3.14 0.84
N LYS A 438 -22.24 -4.19 0.84
CA LYS A 438 -22.06 -5.39 1.70
C LYS A 438 -21.07 -6.37 1.07
N LEU A 439 -19.85 -5.91 0.83
CA LEU A 439 -18.75 -6.66 0.23
C LEU A 439 -17.50 -6.50 1.09
N ARG A 440 -16.56 -7.44 0.97
CA ARG A 440 -15.18 -7.24 1.43
C ARG A 440 -14.37 -6.47 0.37
N PRO A 441 -13.21 -5.88 0.73
CA PRO A 441 -12.34 -5.20 -0.23
C PRO A 441 -11.99 -6.11 -1.41
N LEU A 442 -12.02 -5.58 -2.64
CA LEU A 442 -11.95 -6.40 -3.85
C LEU A 442 -10.60 -7.15 -3.98
N SER A 443 -9.52 -6.53 -3.53
CA SER A 443 -8.19 -7.16 -3.44
C SER A 443 -8.12 -8.44 -2.61
N THR A 444 -9.13 -8.71 -1.76
CA THR A 444 -9.15 -9.88 -0.88
C THR A 444 -9.76 -11.13 -1.52
N TYR A 445 -10.38 -11.03 -2.69
CA TYR A 445 -11.04 -12.15 -3.36
C TYR A 445 -10.06 -13.11 -4.05
N THR A 446 -9.24 -13.82 -3.30
CA THR A 446 -8.29 -14.84 -3.78
C THR A 446 -8.97 -16.20 -4.01
N GLU A 447 -8.34 -17.06 -4.83
CA GLU A 447 -8.93 -18.33 -5.31
C GLU A 447 -9.25 -19.38 -4.26
N THR A 448 -8.75 -19.21 -3.03
CA THR A 448 -8.99 -20.10 -1.89
C THR A 448 -10.49 -20.25 -1.52
N GLN A 449 -11.41 -19.58 -2.22
CA GLN A 449 -12.84 -19.63 -1.93
C GLN A 449 -13.72 -20.17 -3.07
N SER A 450 -13.19 -20.38 -4.28
CA SER A 450 -14.02 -20.73 -5.45
C SER A 450 -14.01 -22.22 -5.81
N GLN A 451 -13.01 -23.00 -5.38
CA GLN A 451 -12.93 -24.44 -5.66
C GLN A 451 -13.31 -25.34 -4.48
N ASP A 452 -13.37 -24.82 -3.25
CA ASP A 452 -13.68 -25.60 -2.04
C ASP A 452 -15.19 -25.81 -1.79
N LYS A 453 -16.09 -25.25 -2.61
CA LYS A 453 -17.54 -25.45 -2.44
C LYS A 453 -18.07 -26.81 -2.91
N LEU A 454 -17.23 -27.67 -3.49
CA LEU A 454 -17.64 -29.01 -3.96
C LEU A 454 -16.94 -30.18 -3.26
N ARG A 455 -16.01 -29.93 -2.32
CA ARG A 455 -15.43 -31.02 -1.51
C ARG A 455 -15.25 -30.60 -0.06
N ASN A 456 -16.01 -31.28 0.79
CA ASN A 456 -15.89 -31.39 2.24
C ASN A 456 -16.57 -30.32 3.10
N SER A 457 -17.67 -30.78 3.68
CA SER A 457 -18.35 -30.30 4.87
C SER A 457 -17.40 -30.23 6.08
N SER A 458 -16.65 -29.14 6.21
CA SER A 458 -16.05 -28.65 7.45
C SER A 458 -15.93 -27.14 7.33
N LYS A 459 -16.70 -26.37 8.11
CA LYS A 459 -16.66 -24.90 8.09
C LYS A 459 -15.21 -24.38 8.22
N PRO A 460 -14.70 -23.53 7.31
CA PRO A 460 -13.45 -22.82 7.53
C PRO A 460 -13.62 -21.84 8.68
N GLN A 461 -12.81 -21.97 9.73
CA GLN A 461 -12.74 -21.01 10.83
C GLN A 461 -12.05 -19.74 10.29
N VAL A 462 -12.79 -18.64 10.15
CA VAL A 462 -12.26 -17.31 9.80
C VAL A 462 -11.02 -17.01 10.67
N ILE A 463 -9.88 -16.68 10.06
CA ILE A 463 -8.71 -16.19 10.82
C ILE A 463 -9.09 -14.82 11.38
N ASP A 464 -9.00 -14.68 12.69
CA ASP A 464 -9.24 -13.44 13.39
C ASP A 464 -8.14 -12.42 13.03
N GLN A 465 -8.51 -11.17 12.68
CA GLN A 465 -7.55 -10.09 12.42
C GLN A 465 -6.59 -9.85 13.60
N GLN A 466 -7.03 -10.14 14.83
CA GLN A 466 -6.17 -10.10 16.01
C GLN A 466 -5.12 -11.21 15.97
N PHE A 467 -5.49 -12.40 15.49
CA PHE A 467 -4.56 -13.52 15.32
C PHE A 467 -3.50 -13.22 14.25
N GLU A 468 -3.92 -12.67 13.10
CA GLU A 468 -2.98 -12.25 12.05
C GLU A 468 -2.01 -11.18 12.55
N LYS A 469 -2.51 -10.13 13.22
CA LYS A 469 -1.67 -9.09 13.84
C LYS A 469 -0.68 -9.67 14.86
N ALA A 470 -1.15 -10.59 15.71
CA ALA A 470 -0.30 -11.27 16.69
C ALA A 470 0.79 -12.10 15.99
N THR A 471 0.50 -12.68 14.83
CA THR A 471 1.45 -13.46 14.02
C THR A 471 2.47 -12.57 13.32
N ILE A 472 2.05 -11.39 12.82
CA ILE A 472 2.98 -10.38 12.27
C ILE A 472 3.88 -9.81 13.36
N GLU A 473 3.33 -9.56 14.55
CA GLU A 473 4.12 -9.08 15.69
C GLU A 473 5.14 -10.12 16.16
N LEU A 474 4.80 -11.41 16.11
CA LEU A 474 5.75 -12.49 16.33
C LEU A 474 6.92 -12.42 15.34
N ILE A 475 6.65 -12.17 14.05
CA ILE A 475 7.70 -12.02 13.04
C ILE A 475 8.64 -10.86 13.36
N ARG A 476 8.10 -9.72 13.79
CA ARG A 476 8.93 -8.58 14.24
C ARG A 476 9.82 -8.93 15.41
N ARG A 477 9.35 -9.75 16.35
CA ARG A 477 10.14 -10.14 17.53
C ARG A 477 11.32 -11.06 17.20
N ILE A 478 11.25 -11.81 16.10
CA ILE A 478 12.30 -12.75 15.67
C ILE A 478 13.21 -12.16 14.58
N SER A 479 12.97 -10.92 14.15
CA SER A 479 13.73 -10.21 13.12
C SER A 479 14.20 -8.85 13.63
N SER A 480 15.13 -8.22 12.92
CA SER A 480 15.72 -6.93 13.32
C SER A 480 15.26 -5.77 12.43
N ASP A 481 14.28 -6.02 11.54
CA ASP A 481 13.68 -5.00 10.67
C ASP A 481 12.17 -4.84 10.96
N ASP A 482 11.69 -3.61 10.80
CA ASP A 482 10.27 -3.27 11.02
C ASP A 482 9.43 -3.43 9.73
N LYS A 483 9.90 -4.22 8.76
CA LYS A 483 9.23 -4.36 7.47
C LYS A 483 7.86 -5.04 7.63
N PRO A 484 6.85 -4.63 6.86
CA PRO A 484 5.59 -5.36 6.78
C PRO A 484 5.86 -6.79 6.29
N TYR A 485 5.37 -7.77 7.04
CA TYR A 485 5.44 -9.17 6.66
C TYR A 485 4.04 -9.69 6.35
N VAL A 486 3.90 -10.42 5.25
CA VAL A 486 2.62 -10.96 4.78
C VAL A 486 2.71 -12.48 4.77
N PHE A 487 1.78 -13.13 5.46
CA PHE A 487 1.66 -14.58 5.43
C PHE A 487 0.69 -15.03 4.33
N PRO A 488 0.94 -16.16 3.66
CA PRO A 488 -0.10 -16.85 2.92
C PRO A 488 -1.26 -17.24 3.85
N GLU A 489 -2.51 -17.05 3.41
CA GLU A 489 -3.69 -17.31 4.26
C GLU A 489 -3.78 -18.78 4.71
N ALA A 490 -3.41 -19.73 3.85
CA ALA A 490 -3.34 -21.15 4.19
C ALA A 490 -2.36 -21.42 5.35
N VAL A 491 -1.22 -20.73 5.34
CA VAL A 491 -0.22 -20.84 6.41
C VAL A 491 -0.76 -20.28 7.72
N LEU A 492 -1.47 -19.13 7.70
CA LEU A 492 -2.12 -18.59 8.90
C LEU A 492 -3.16 -19.56 9.48
N GLN A 493 -3.89 -20.28 8.64
CA GLN A 493 -4.83 -21.30 9.11
C GLN A 493 -4.10 -22.47 9.77
N GLU A 494 -3.02 -22.96 9.15
CA GLU A 494 -2.22 -24.05 9.71
C GLU A 494 -1.60 -23.66 11.06
N ILE A 495 -1.06 -22.43 11.18
CA ILE A 495 -0.56 -21.90 12.45
C ILE A 495 -1.69 -21.83 13.48
N LYS A 496 -2.88 -21.35 13.11
CA LYS A 496 -4.04 -21.26 14.00
C LYS A 496 -4.48 -22.64 14.48
N THR A 497 -4.66 -23.60 13.58
CA THR A 497 -4.96 -25.00 13.92
C THR A 497 -3.91 -25.57 14.86
N LYS A 498 -2.63 -25.26 14.61
CA LYS A 498 -1.54 -25.71 15.46
C LYS A 498 -1.56 -25.05 16.85
N VAL A 499 -1.82 -23.75 16.96
CA VAL A 499 -2.01 -23.06 18.25
C VAL A 499 -3.13 -23.70 19.06
N GLU A 500 -4.26 -24.01 18.42
CA GLU A 500 -5.36 -24.70 19.08
C GLU A 500 -4.99 -26.11 19.55
N SER A 501 -4.15 -26.83 18.79
CA SER A 501 -3.64 -28.16 19.21
C SER A 501 -2.76 -28.11 20.46
N TYR A 502 -2.18 -26.94 20.75
CA TYR A 502 -1.37 -26.70 21.94
C TYR A 502 -2.18 -26.19 23.14
N ARG A 503 -3.46 -25.82 22.94
CA ARG A 503 -4.34 -25.38 24.02
C ARG A 503 -4.43 -26.49 25.08
N ASN A 504 -4.21 -26.12 26.34
CA ASN A 504 -4.23 -27.02 27.50
C ASN A 504 -3.12 -28.09 27.57
N GLN A 505 -2.06 -28.00 26.77
CA GLN A 505 -0.93 -28.94 26.88
C GLN A 505 -0.13 -28.69 28.18
N PRO A 506 -0.11 -29.64 29.14
CA PRO A 506 0.49 -29.39 30.46
C PRO A 506 2.00 -29.13 30.43
N PHE A 507 2.69 -29.65 29.41
CA PHE A 507 4.13 -29.47 29.27
C PHE A 507 4.51 -28.00 29.03
N LEU A 508 3.64 -27.21 28.38
CA LEU A 508 3.92 -25.82 28.04
C LEU A 508 4.03 -24.94 29.28
N VAL A 509 3.18 -25.15 30.28
CA VAL A 509 3.25 -24.40 31.55
C VAL A 509 4.62 -24.60 32.21
N ASN A 510 5.05 -25.86 32.34
CA ASN A 510 6.32 -26.20 32.99
C ASN A 510 7.52 -25.68 32.20
N THR A 511 7.47 -25.80 30.87
CA THR A 511 8.56 -25.35 29.99
C THR A 511 8.71 -23.84 30.02
N LEU A 512 7.59 -23.10 29.92
CA LEU A 512 7.60 -21.62 29.97
C LEU A 512 8.07 -21.10 31.33
N LEU A 513 7.66 -21.73 32.44
CA LEU A 513 8.16 -21.38 33.77
C LEU A 513 9.65 -21.64 33.90
N ALA A 514 10.13 -22.79 33.43
CA ALA A 514 11.54 -23.16 33.49
C ALA A 514 12.43 -22.23 32.65
N LEU A 515 12.05 -21.93 31.40
CA LEU A 515 12.79 -21.00 30.54
C LEU A 515 12.79 -19.56 31.08
N ASN A 516 11.72 -19.14 31.75
CA ASN A 516 11.64 -17.80 32.34
C ASN A 516 12.61 -17.57 33.51
N GLN A 517 13.08 -18.63 34.19
CA GLN A 517 14.01 -18.48 35.32
C GLN A 517 15.35 -17.85 34.91
N GLU A 518 15.80 -18.09 33.67
CA GLU A 518 17.09 -17.61 33.15
C GLU A 518 16.91 -16.73 31.89
N ALA A 519 15.67 -16.27 31.63
CA ALA A 519 15.32 -15.60 30.38
C ALA A 519 16.15 -14.33 30.13
N GLU A 520 16.32 -13.46 31.15
CA GLU A 520 17.11 -12.23 31.01
C GLU A 520 18.58 -12.51 30.66
N LYS A 521 19.19 -13.50 31.30
CA LYS A 521 20.59 -13.88 31.09
C LYS A 521 20.79 -14.47 29.70
N LEU A 522 19.92 -15.40 29.29
CA LEU A 522 19.98 -16.00 27.95
C LEU A 522 19.68 -14.99 26.85
N ALA A 523 18.75 -14.07 27.07
CA ALA A 523 18.47 -12.98 26.15
C ALA A 523 19.65 -12.01 26.00
N LEU A 524 20.35 -11.70 27.10
CA LEU A 524 21.56 -10.88 27.04
C LEU A 524 22.65 -11.57 26.21
N LEU A 525 22.88 -12.87 26.42
CA LEU A 525 23.82 -13.66 25.62
C LEU A 525 23.40 -13.68 24.14
N ALA A 526 22.12 -13.90 23.84
CA ALA A 526 21.60 -13.86 22.49
C ALA A 526 21.86 -12.50 21.82
N ARG A 527 21.54 -11.40 22.49
CA ARG A 527 21.78 -10.03 22.00
C ARG A 527 23.26 -9.73 21.79
N GLN A 528 24.16 -10.20 22.65
CA GLN A 528 25.61 -10.04 22.49
C GLN A 528 26.12 -10.72 21.21
N GLU A 529 25.54 -11.86 20.87
CA GLU A 529 25.79 -12.57 19.62
C GLU A 529 24.92 -12.05 18.44
N GLY A 530 24.12 -11.01 18.70
CA GLY A 530 23.15 -10.37 17.79
C GLY A 530 22.04 -11.28 17.28
N ILE A 531 21.69 -12.31 18.05
CA ILE A 531 20.50 -13.14 17.85
C ILE A 531 19.33 -12.49 18.60
N GLU A 532 18.19 -12.34 17.91
CA GLU A 532 16.97 -11.88 18.58
C GLU A 532 16.54 -12.90 19.65
N PRO A 533 16.34 -12.49 20.92
CA PRO A 533 16.00 -13.43 21.98
C PRO A 533 14.78 -14.29 21.65
N ALA A 534 13.77 -13.72 21.01
CA ALA A 534 12.56 -14.45 20.65
C ALA A 534 12.84 -15.61 19.67
N LEU A 535 13.76 -15.42 18.72
CA LEU A 535 14.17 -16.49 17.80
C LEU A 535 14.77 -17.67 18.57
N LEU A 536 15.63 -17.39 19.55
CA LEU A 536 16.21 -18.41 20.42
C LEU A 536 15.14 -19.13 21.25
N PHE A 537 14.34 -18.40 22.02
CA PHE A 537 13.39 -18.99 22.95
C PHE A 537 12.31 -19.80 22.24
N TYR A 538 11.81 -19.34 21.09
CA TYR A 538 10.76 -20.06 20.38
C TYR A 538 11.28 -21.31 19.66
N ILE A 539 12.55 -21.34 19.23
CA ILE A 539 13.18 -22.58 18.74
C ILE A 539 13.33 -23.58 19.87
N VAL A 540 13.83 -23.16 21.04
CA VAL A 540 13.98 -24.04 22.20
C VAL A 540 12.60 -24.56 22.64
N LEU A 541 11.58 -23.71 22.66
CA LEU A 541 10.21 -24.09 22.96
C LEU A 541 9.67 -25.12 21.94
N ALA A 542 9.93 -24.94 20.63
CA ALA A 542 9.53 -25.88 19.59
C ALA A 542 10.27 -27.24 19.63
N GLN A 543 11.47 -27.29 20.21
CA GLN A 543 12.21 -28.54 20.41
C GLN A 543 11.85 -29.26 21.72
N SER A 544 11.27 -28.55 22.67
CA SER A 544 11.11 -29.00 24.04
C SER A 544 9.92 -29.95 24.29
N GLU A 545 9.17 -30.38 23.26
CA GLU A 545 8.00 -31.26 23.40
C GLU A 545 8.35 -32.53 24.22
N GLY A 546 8.24 -32.45 25.55
CA GLY A 546 8.53 -33.53 26.49
C GLY A 546 9.57 -33.28 27.59
N SER A 547 10.44 -32.26 27.51
CA SER A 547 11.44 -31.99 28.58
C SER A 547 10.81 -31.25 29.76
N LYS A 548 11.22 -31.59 30.99
CA LYS A 548 10.61 -31.07 32.24
C LYS A 548 11.59 -30.31 33.14
N GLN A 549 12.88 -30.23 32.81
CA GLN A 549 13.90 -29.72 33.74
C GLN A 549 14.58 -28.44 33.22
N SER A 550 14.63 -27.41 34.08
CA SER A 550 15.23 -26.09 33.78
C SER A 550 16.70 -26.18 33.34
N HIS A 551 17.51 -27.02 33.98
CA HIS A 551 18.92 -27.21 33.59
C HIS A 551 19.08 -27.76 32.17
N GLU A 552 18.23 -28.70 31.74
CA GLU A 552 18.28 -29.26 30.38
C GLU A 552 17.89 -28.21 29.33
N LEU A 553 16.85 -27.42 29.61
CA LEU A 553 16.40 -26.35 28.72
C LEU A 553 17.45 -25.23 28.60
N ASN A 554 18.18 -24.92 29.66
CA ASN A 554 19.29 -23.96 29.63
C ASN A 554 20.48 -24.47 28.81
N ALA A 555 20.84 -25.75 28.96
CA ALA A 555 21.88 -26.36 28.15
C ALA A 555 21.47 -26.39 26.66
N MET A 556 20.20 -26.71 26.38
CA MET A 556 19.63 -26.65 25.05
C MET A 556 19.69 -25.24 24.47
N ALA A 557 19.25 -24.22 25.20
CA ALA A 557 19.29 -22.83 24.75
C ALA A 557 20.70 -22.34 24.39
N LYS A 558 21.71 -22.71 25.19
CA LYS A 558 23.11 -22.35 24.87
C LYS A 558 23.59 -23.03 23.59
N LYS A 559 23.32 -24.33 23.42
CA LYS A 559 23.67 -25.06 22.21
C LYS A 559 22.93 -24.51 20.98
N THR A 560 21.64 -24.24 21.11
CA THR A 560 20.83 -23.60 20.06
C THR A 560 21.42 -22.24 19.70
N LEU A 561 21.85 -21.43 20.67
CA LEU A 561 22.47 -20.13 20.41
C LEU A 561 23.76 -20.27 19.58
N GLU A 562 24.65 -21.20 19.92
CA GLU A 562 25.88 -21.46 19.16
C GLU A 562 25.60 -21.84 17.70
N GLU A 563 24.59 -22.68 17.47
CA GLU A 563 24.15 -23.07 16.13
C GLU A 563 23.53 -21.90 15.37
N LEU A 564 22.69 -21.08 16.02
CA LEU A 564 22.07 -19.90 15.41
C LEU A 564 23.09 -18.86 14.97
N VAL A 565 24.17 -18.64 15.73
CA VAL A 565 25.27 -17.75 15.33
C VAL A 565 25.90 -18.22 14.02
N THR A 566 26.14 -19.52 13.88
CA THR A 566 26.70 -20.12 12.66
C THR A 566 25.75 -20.01 11.47
N LEU A 567 24.48 -20.30 11.69
CA LEU A 567 23.44 -20.23 10.64
C LEU A 567 23.20 -18.78 10.20
N ARG A 568 23.18 -17.83 11.13
CA ARG A 568 23.06 -16.40 10.83
C ARG A 568 24.18 -15.91 9.92
N ALA A 569 25.42 -16.33 10.18
CA ALA A 569 26.55 -15.98 9.31
C ALA A 569 26.46 -16.55 7.89
N THR A 570 25.60 -17.56 7.69
CA THR A 570 25.39 -18.27 6.42
C THR A 570 24.16 -17.78 5.66
N PHE A 571 23.04 -17.60 6.36
CA PHE A 571 21.73 -17.26 5.79
C PHE A 571 21.35 -15.78 6.02
N GLY A 572 22.28 -14.96 6.52
CA GLY A 572 22.04 -13.55 6.76
C GLY A 572 21.22 -13.31 8.03
N SER A 573 20.91 -12.05 8.31
CA SER A 573 20.19 -11.69 9.54
C SER A 573 19.36 -10.44 9.38
N GLY A 574 18.35 -10.31 10.24
CA GLY A 574 17.63 -9.07 10.44
C GLY A 574 16.50 -8.80 9.46
N LEU A 575 16.17 -9.75 8.57
CA LEU A 575 14.94 -9.73 7.78
C LEU A 575 14.03 -10.88 8.23
N ALA A 576 12.72 -10.65 8.26
CA ALA A 576 11.71 -11.68 8.57
C ALA A 576 11.91 -13.02 7.83
N ASP A 577 12.05 -12.98 6.50
CA ASP A 577 12.28 -14.20 5.69
C ASP A 577 13.60 -14.89 6.03
N SER A 578 14.63 -14.12 6.40
CA SER A 578 15.92 -14.69 6.80
C SER A 578 15.82 -15.39 8.14
N SER A 579 15.03 -14.86 9.08
CA SER A 579 14.77 -15.51 10.37
C SER A 579 14.06 -16.86 10.20
N LEU A 580 13.04 -16.94 9.33
CA LEU A 580 12.37 -18.23 9.06
C LEU A 580 13.24 -19.20 8.27
N ILE A 581 14.09 -18.71 7.36
CA ILE A 581 15.10 -19.56 6.71
C ILE A 581 16.10 -20.12 7.73
N ILE A 582 16.48 -19.35 8.75
CA ILE A 582 17.32 -19.84 9.84
C ILE A 582 16.59 -20.95 10.62
N VAL A 583 15.30 -20.79 10.92
CA VAL A 583 14.48 -21.84 11.57
C VAL A 583 14.46 -23.12 10.73
N ALA A 584 14.26 -22.99 9.40
CA ALA A 584 14.30 -24.12 8.48
C ALA A 584 15.68 -24.79 8.45
N ALA A 585 16.74 -23.99 8.33
CA ALA A 585 18.11 -24.46 8.29
C ALA A 585 18.49 -25.20 9.58
N TYR A 586 18.10 -24.63 10.72
CA TYR A 586 18.29 -25.23 12.03
C TYR A 586 17.65 -26.62 12.13
N ARG A 587 16.41 -26.79 11.65
CA ARG A 587 15.75 -28.10 11.65
C ARG A 587 16.43 -29.11 10.73
N MET A 588 16.99 -28.67 9.60
CA MET A 588 17.73 -29.53 8.67
C MET A 588 19.07 -30.03 9.23
N GLY A 589 19.51 -29.53 10.38
CA GLY A 589 20.73 -29.97 11.07
C GLY A 589 21.98 -29.19 10.64
N SER A 590 23.14 -29.61 11.15
CA SER A 590 24.37 -28.84 11.02
C SER A 590 25.05 -29.00 9.65
N GLY A 591 25.55 -27.89 9.13
CA GLY A 591 26.43 -27.82 7.97
C GLY A 591 27.29 -26.57 8.05
N THR A 592 28.45 -26.56 7.40
CA THR A 592 29.30 -25.37 7.36
C THR A 592 28.67 -24.29 6.47
N LYS A 593 29.19 -23.05 6.53
CA LYS A 593 28.81 -21.93 5.66
C LYS A 593 28.76 -22.26 4.15
N LYS A 594 29.49 -23.28 3.71
CA LYS A 594 29.53 -23.72 2.30
C LYS A 594 28.76 -25.00 2.00
N SER A 595 28.51 -25.84 3.02
CA SER A 595 28.00 -27.20 2.86
C SER A 595 26.61 -27.42 3.43
N HIS A 596 25.95 -26.38 3.96
CA HIS A 596 24.61 -26.52 4.50
C HIS A 596 23.62 -26.99 3.42
N PRO A 597 22.81 -28.05 3.66
CA PRO A 597 21.90 -28.61 2.65
C PRO A 597 20.93 -27.57 2.06
N LEU A 598 20.35 -26.72 2.91
CA LEU A 598 19.45 -25.65 2.48
C LEU A 598 20.12 -24.66 1.51
N LEU A 599 21.43 -24.42 1.65
CA LEU A 599 22.15 -23.51 0.74
C LEU A 599 22.25 -24.10 -0.67
N ALA A 600 22.42 -25.42 -0.80
CA ALA A 600 22.43 -26.10 -2.09
C ALA A 600 21.05 -26.06 -2.76
N ILE A 601 19.99 -26.30 -1.97
CA ILE A 601 18.59 -26.16 -2.41
C ILE A 601 18.33 -24.74 -2.91
N MET A 602 18.65 -23.72 -2.11
CA MET A 602 18.41 -22.33 -2.49
C MET A 602 19.21 -21.92 -3.74
N ARG A 603 20.46 -22.35 -3.89
CA ARG A 603 21.26 -22.04 -5.09
C ARG A 603 20.66 -22.62 -6.38
N ARG A 604 19.98 -23.77 -6.28
CA ARG A 604 19.32 -24.41 -7.43
C ARG A 604 17.98 -23.75 -7.74
N SER A 605 17.20 -23.44 -6.71
CA SER A 605 15.77 -23.19 -6.85
C SER A 605 15.37 -21.73 -6.71
N VAL A 606 16.20 -20.89 -6.06
CA VAL A 606 16.01 -19.44 -5.95
C VAL A 606 16.77 -18.74 -7.07
N LYS A 607 16.03 -18.22 -8.05
CA LYS A 607 16.52 -17.41 -9.16
C LYS A 607 16.44 -15.91 -8.85
N ASN A 608 15.38 -15.48 -8.18
CA ASN A 608 15.19 -14.11 -7.72
C ASN A 608 15.20 -14.03 -6.18
N PRO A 609 16.32 -13.66 -5.56
CA PRO A 609 16.43 -13.61 -4.11
C PRO A 609 15.49 -12.61 -3.40
N GLN A 610 14.87 -11.67 -4.12
CA GLN A 610 13.94 -10.69 -3.52
C GLN A 610 12.53 -11.25 -3.33
N THR A 611 12.12 -12.22 -4.15
CA THR A 611 10.74 -12.76 -4.14
C THR A 611 10.70 -14.24 -3.77
N GLU A 612 11.76 -14.99 -4.07
CA GLU A 612 11.78 -16.45 -3.96
C GLU A 612 12.57 -16.94 -2.73
N ARG A 613 13.32 -16.05 -2.08
CA ARG A 613 14.14 -16.38 -0.90
C ARG A 613 13.32 -16.33 0.39
N ASN A 614 12.26 -17.14 0.45
CA ASN A 614 11.43 -17.31 1.63
C ASN A 614 11.00 -18.78 1.78
N VAL A 615 10.63 -19.18 3.01
CA VAL A 615 10.28 -20.58 3.31
C VAL A 615 8.98 -21.05 2.64
N TRP A 616 8.07 -20.14 2.31
CA TRP A 616 6.81 -20.47 1.63
C TRP A 616 7.06 -20.85 0.19
N PHE A 617 7.85 -20.06 -0.55
CA PHE A 617 8.26 -20.38 -1.91
C PHE A 617 8.95 -21.76 -1.96
N LEU A 618 9.90 -22.01 -1.05
CA LEU A 618 10.60 -23.30 -1.00
C LEU A 618 9.63 -24.45 -0.69
N ARG A 619 8.62 -24.25 0.16
CA ARG A 619 7.60 -25.27 0.41
C ARG A 619 6.73 -25.52 -0.82
N GLU A 620 6.22 -24.48 -1.47
CA GLU A 620 5.36 -24.57 -2.65
C GLU A 620 6.03 -25.30 -3.82
N HIS A 621 7.35 -25.17 -3.94
CA HIS A 621 8.14 -25.83 -4.98
C HIS A 621 8.68 -27.21 -4.57
N GLY A 622 8.22 -27.75 -3.44
CA GLY A 622 8.61 -29.09 -2.97
C GLY A 622 10.05 -29.19 -2.48
N GLU A 623 10.69 -28.07 -2.17
CA GLU A 623 12.09 -27.99 -1.72
C GLU A 623 12.25 -28.15 -0.21
N LEU A 624 11.17 -27.92 0.56
CA LEU A 624 11.10 -28.24 1.99
C LEU A 624 10.23 -29.47 2.23
N ASN A 625 10.83 -30.48 2.88
CA ASN A 625 10.09 -31.65 3.32
C ASN A 625 9.11 -31.32 4.46
N ASP A 626 8.18 -32.24 4.72
CA ASP A 626 7.13 -32.05 5.71
C ASP A 626 7.68 -31.85 7.12
N ASP A 627 8.78 -32.52 7.48
CA ASP A 627 9.38 -32.40 8.81
C ASP A 627 9.89 -30.98 9.09
N VAL A 628 10.62 -30.40 8.13
CA VAL A 628 11.16 -29.03 8.24
C VAL A 628 10.02 -28.01 8.24
N TYR A 629 9.05 -28.19 7.36
CA TYR A 629 7.89 -27.29 7.29
C TYR A 629 7.04 -27.34 8.56
N ASN A 630 6.74 -28.53 9.07
CA ASN A 630 6.00 -28.70 10.32
C ASN A 630 6.73 -28.09 11.52
N PHE A 631 8.07 -28.17 11.54
CA PHE A 631 8.85 -27.50 12.57
C PHE A 631 8.69 -25.98 12.53
N ILE A 632 8.64 -25.37 11.34
CA ILE A 632 8.38 -23.91 11.17
C ILE A 632 6.99 -23.56 11.69
N ILE A 633 5.96 -24.35 11.35
CA ILE A 633 4.59 -24.13 11.83
C ILE A 633 4.51 -24.28 13.36
N ASN A 634 5.15 -25.28 13.94
CA ASN A 634 5.24 -25.46 15.39
C ASN A 634 5.95 -24.27 16.06
N PHE A 635 7.08 -23.83 15.50
CA PHE A 635 7.83 -22.66 15.97
C PHE A 635 6.94 -21.41 15.99
N LEU A 636 6.18 -21.15 14.93
CA LEU A 636 5.28 -19.99 14.87
C LEU A 636 4.12 -20.10 15.87
N ALA A 637 3.49 -21.26 15.96
CA ALA A 637 2.39 -21.50 16.90
C ALA A 637 2.84 -21.36 18.36
N LEU A 638 3.99 -21.94 18.71
CA LEU A 638 4.55 -21.85 20.05
C LEU A 638 5.10 -20.46 20.36
N GLY A 639 5.60 -19.73 19.35
CA GLY A 639 5.97 -18.33 19.48
C GLY A 639 4.78 -17.43 19.82
N LEU A 640 3.63 -17.65 19.16
CA LEU A 640 2.37 -16.97 19.47
C LEU A 640 1.89 -17.25 20.90
N ILE A 641 2.04 -18.49 21.38
CA ILE A 641 1.73 -18.85 22.76
C ILE A 641 2.73 -18.19 23.71
N GLY A 642 4.03 -18.26 23.42
CA GLY A 642 5.10 -17.75 24.27
C GLY A 642 5.04 -16.23 24.48
N GLN A 643 4.61 -15.46 23.48
CA GLN A 643 4.43 -14.00 23.63
C GLN A 643 3.28 -13.65 24.57
N ASN A 644 2.21 -14.45 24.61
CA ASN A 644 0.99 -14.17 25.40
C ASN A 644 0.31 -15.46 25.89
N PRO A 645 0.91 -16.23 26.83
CA PRO A 645 0.42 -17.58 27.15
C PRO A 645 -1.02 -17.59 27.69
N ARG A 646 -1.38 -16.56 28.47
CA ARG A 646 -2.71 -16.41 29.08
C ARG A 646 -3.84 -16.26 28.06
N VAL A 647 -3.58 -15.65 26.90
CA VAL A 647 -4.58 -15.51 25.82
C VAL A 647 -5.01 -16.88 25.30
N TYR A 648 -4.11 -17.87 25.37
CA TYR A 648 -4.34 -19.24 24.89
C TYR A 648 -4.64 -20.24 26.02
N GLY A 649 -5.03 -19.75 27.21
CA GLY A 649 -5.40 -20.60 28.34
C GLY A 649 -4.22 -21.26 29.06
N ILE A 650 -2.98 -20.82 28.79
CA ILE A 650 -1.78 -21.33 29.45
C ILE A 650 -1.45 -20.43 30.64
N ASN A 651 -1.52 -20.97 31.86
CA ASN A 651 -1.23 -20.24 33.10
C ASN A 651 0.28 -20.13 33.37
N ALA A 652 0.98 -19.38 32.53
CA ALA A 652 2.39 -19.07 32.66
C ALA A 652 2.64 -17.58 32.33
N PRO A 653 3.71 -16.95 32.85
CA PRO A 653 4.10 -15.62 32.40
C PRO A 653 4.61 -15.67 30.95
N ALA A 654 4.38 -14.59 30.20
CA ALA A 654 5.09 -14.35 28.95
C ALA A 654 6.59 -14.19 29.22
N PHE A 655 7.43 -14.38 28.20
CA PHE A 655 8.86 -14.20 28.40
C PHE A 655 9.20 -12.75 28.79
N SER A 656 9.90 -12.59 29.92
CA SER A 656 10.40 -11.29 30.38
C SER A 656 11.88 -11.16 30.03
N TYR A 657 12.21 -10.47 28.94
CA TYR A 657 13.59 -10.20 28.56
C TYR A 657 13.78 -8.89 27.79
#